data_AF-A0A836CFX0-F1
#
_entry.id   AF-A0A836CFX0-F1
#
_cell.length_a   1.000
_cell.length_b   1.000
_cell.length_c   1.000
_cell.angle_alpha   90.00
_cell.angle_beta   90.00
_cell.angle_gamma   90.00
#
_symmetry.space_group_name_H-M   'P 1'
#
loop_
_entity.id
_entity.type
_entity.pdbx_description
1 polymer ?
#
loop_
_entity_poly.entity_id
_entity_poly.type
_entity_poly.pdbx_seq_one_letter_code
_entity_poly.pdbx_strand_id
1 'polypeptide(L)'
;MPPKPKRQLLTKDEIAAARKQRKNDTTVDNCRNRLLKAFGRRAVQKTTGDNAELYSESQDREELFLRAFERQRGKELDVRYRVVTIGLKAVVADVREKADILDKLSELTSYFSRLRVYASLFSQFVITQSLNAQGQVMRTIDAAFFRSCFDAFCYPSQSNPLSQQFSQFKSLTGIGSLQAPPNTKEIKNDQAKKLWTATMTRMKEHYQKRVKAIANWVFRDVIRPHHSDMADKIFSGKVQQLIAFMSRGPSSAADVVAALIGLGFDDIIYRLDIITFCERARAVDGVTEQIRHWFNLQREYIDEPRRRFEMVIRAANTLHPGKQGKQGRKKFIDTNFTRKAPPKIVAPLPYANPRAVFIRIDKSTMKGLFPSLNIEMGPWGYRSFLSPYNKKANIRCLRCSTRGSSERSMMEAIANPDVTECPWMVAPTFETDGHQIKLSLMTSHGTNPGPPGLRYLHEAGYKLRTKNEGIMDVVGRGRGVYNDHGIIFGEDRTVLDDAMLGGVDPGVCKPLCNIYALGADWDPTAALQHRPAFNYVVVTEEEVKKLSGRKKTAHQEAVVRAQQPKYASALRTVWRYRKRTSDVSELVRYCIAWKRVEHGYWAEKLRKVRKVKAFERFRALQSQAQHIKKVVFSGFQGADKRLIVFGNGSFKAKKGHVSVPRKMIIRACACECSVVMGDERGSSKYCPCGQELVNLNREKSGKRIRVCNNTLCPLTTFDRDDGGVAGIMKTFFARFTRRRRRQADTAYDTDDESSDEEE
;
A
#
# COMPACT_ATOMS: atom_id res chain seq x y z
N MET A 1 -70.52 5.22 21.13
CA MET A 1 -69.30 5.86 20.59
C MET A 1 -68.32 4.76 20.18
N PRO A 2 -67.74 4.77 18.98
CA PRO A 2 -66.79 3.75 18.57
C PRO A 2 -65.51 3.84 19.43
N PRO A 3 -64.82 2.72 19.70
CA PRO A 3 -63.61 2.71 20.51
C PRO A 3 -62.51 3.50 19.81
N LYS A 4 -61.88 4.43 20.54
CA LYS A 4 -60.73 5.19 20.03
C LYS A 4 -59.62 4.23 19.60
N PRO A 5 -59.00 4.41 18.42
CA PRO A 5 -57.91 3.56 17.98
C PRO A 5 -56.74 3.66 18.96
N LYS A 6 -56.24 2.51 19.42
CA LYS A 6 -55.04 2.43 20.25
C LYS A 6 -53.89 3.05 19.47
N ARG A 7 -53.35 4.19 19.95
CA ARG A 7 -52.12 4.79 19.42
C ARG A 7 -50.98 3.77 19.60
N GLN A 8 -50.51 3.20 18.50
CA GLN A 8 -49.24 2.47 18.50
C GLN A 8 -48.13 3.44 18.91
N LEU A 9 -47.47 3.13 20.02
CA LEU A 9 -46.26 3.82 20.44
C LEU A 9 -45.13 3.41 19.50
N LEU A 10 -44.63 4.36 18.70
CA LEU A 10 -43.47 4.14 17.84
C LEU A 10 -42.27 3.69 18.69
N THR A 11 -41.55 2.70 18.21
CA THR A 11 -40.31 2.23 18.83
C THR A 11 -39.23 3.31 18.76
N LYS A 12 -38.21 3.23 19.64
CA LYS A 12 -37.10 4.19 19.65
C LYS A 12 -36.38 4.29 18.30
N ASP A 13 -36.32 3.19 17.55
CA ASP A 13 -35.68 3.13 16.23
C ASP A 13 -36.53 3.78 15.14
N GLU A 14 -37.86 3.64 15.18
CA GLU A 14 -38.78 4.34 14.28
C GLU A 14 -38.80 5.85 14.55
N ILE A 15 -38.72 6.26 15.81
CA ILE A 15 -38.57 7.67 16.19
C ILE A 15 -37.23 8.22 15.70
N ALA A 16 -36.14 7.45 15.78
CA ALA A 16 -34.83 7.83 15.28
C ALA A 16 -34.81 7.94 13.74
N ALA A 17 -35.43 6.99 13.04
CA ALA A 17 -35.58 7.01 11.59
C ALA A 17 -36.43 8.21 11.12
N ALA A 18 -37.58 8.45 11.74
CA ALA A 18 -38.45 9.59 11.44
C ALA A 18 -37.77 10.94 11.74
N ARG A 19 -36.97 11.03 12.81
CA ARG A 19 -36.16 12.23 13.11
C ARG A 19 -35.03 12.44 12.10
N LYS A 20 -34.41 11.37 11.60
CA LYS A 20 -33.38 11.41 10.55
C LYS A 20 -33.97 11.82 9.21
N GLN A 21 -35.16 11.32 8.88
CA GLN A 21 -35.89 11.68 7.67
C GLN A 21 -36.37 13.14 7.71
N ARG A 22 -37.01 13.58 8.79
CA ARG A 22 -37.36 15.00 8.99
C ARG A 22 -36.14 15.93 8.92
N LYS A 23 -35.00 15.57 9.54
CA LYS A 23 -33.77 16.36 9.42
C LYS A 23 -33.27 16.46 7.98
N ASN A 24 -33.38 15.38 7.20
CA ASN A 24 -33.04 15.41 5.78
C ASN A 24 -34.00 16.33 5.01
N ASP A 25 -35.31 16.21 5.23
CA ASP A 25 -36.32 17.01 4.52
C ASP A 25 -36.19 18.50 4.84
N THR A 26 -35.99 18.86 6.12
CA THR A 26 -35.77 20.26 6.52
C THR A 26 -34.44 20.82 6.00
N THR A 27 -33.41 19.98 5.83
CA THR A 27 -32.12 20.41 5.22
C THR A 27 -32.27 20.60 3.71
N VAL A 28 -33.13 19.80 3.06
CA VAL A 28 -33.43 19.88 1.62
C VAL A 28 -34.24 21.13 1.31
N ASP A 29 -35.30 21.42 2.08
CA ASP A 29 -36.10 22.63 1.87
C ASP A 29 -35.29 23.90 2.16
N ASN A 30 -34.40 23.87 3.15
CA ASN A 30 -33.48 24.98 3.41
C ASN A 30 -32.43 25.17 2.31
N CYS A 31 -31.95 24.09 1.68
CA CYS A 31 -31.06 24.17 0.51
C CYS A 31 -31.80 24.66 -0.74
N ARG A 32 -33.03 24.18 -1.00
CA ARG A 32 -33.90 24.62 -2.09
C ARG A 32 -34.23 26.10 -1.97
N ASN A 33 -34.65 26.55 -0.78
CA ASN A 33 -34.97 27.96 -0.54
C ASN A 33 -33.73 28.88 -0.58
N ARG A 34 -32.54 28.38 -0.18
CA ARG A 34 -31.27 29.11 -0.33
C ARG A 34 -30.80 29.20 -1.78
N LEU A 35 -31.04 28.16 -2.59
CA LEU A 35 -30.77 28.17 -4.02
C LEU A 35 -31.73 29.15 -4.72
N LEU A 36 -33.04 29.02 -4.49
CA LEU A 36 -34.05 29.96 -5.04
C LEU A 36 -33.76 31.43 -4.68
N LYS A 37 -33.36 31.73 -3.43
CA LYS A 37 -32.94 33.08 -3.02
C LYS A 37 -31.63 33.54 -3.67
N ALA A 38 -30.66 32.65 -3.86
CA ALA A 38 -29.41 32.98 -4.53
C ALA A 38 -29.60 33.26 -6.03
N PHE A 39 -30.58 32.61 -6.66
CA PHE A 39 -30.89 32.77 -8.08
C PHE A 39 -31.88 33.90 -8.38
N GLY A 40 -32.84 34.17 -7.49
CA GLY A 40 -33.70 35.36 -7.58
C GLY A 40 -32.92 36.67 -7.59
N ARG A 41 -31.77 36.73 -6.90
CA ARG A 41 -30.85 37.89 -6.96
C ARG A 41 -30.08 38.00 -8.29
N ARG A 42 -29.88 36.90 -9.03
CA ARG A 42 -29.25 36.91 -10.36
C ARG A 42 -30.22 37.32 -11.46
N ALA A 43 -31.52 37.06 -11.30
CA ALA A 43 -32.55 37.49 -12.25
C ALA A 43 -32.70 39.02 -12.29
N VAL A 44 -32.55 39.70 -11.14
CA VAL A 44 -32.68 41.16 -11.04
C VAL A 44 -31.42 41.92 -11.51
N GLN A 45 -30.25 41.27 -11.55
CA GLN A 45 -28.99 41.93 -11.90
C GLN A 45 -28.64 41.90 -13.40
N LYS A 46 -29.43 41.21 -14.24
CA LYS A 46 -29.11 40.99 -15.67
C LYS A 46 -30.23 41.35 -16.66
N THR A 47 -31.26 42.09 -16.24
CA THR A 47 -32.23 42.68 -17.16
C THR A 47 -31.72 44.03 -17.67
N THR A 48 -30.72 44.00 -18.56
CA THR A 48 -30.45 45.05 -19.56
C THR A 48 -29.67 44.42 -20.74
N GLY A 49 -30.36 44.17 -21.86
CA GLY A 49 -29.77 43.89 -23.17
C GLY A 49 -29.55 42.42 -23.59
N ASP A 50 -30.23 42.03 -24.67
CA ASP A 50 -29.91 41.06 -25.75
C ASP A 50 -29.16 39.75 -25.43
N ASN A 51 -29.36 39.15 -24.26
CA ASN A 51 -28.74 37.87 -23.88
C ASN A 51 -29.76 36.77 -23.52
N ALA A 52 -30.96 36.80 -24.11
CA ALA A 52 -32.01 35.80 -23.83
C ALA A 52 -31.63 34.38 -24.31
N GLU A 53 -30.95 34.24 -25.47
CA GLU A 53 -30.58 32.93 -26.04
C GLU A 53 -29.40 32.25 -25.31
N LEU A 54 -28.45 33.02 -24.78
CA LEU A 54 -27.38 32.50 -23.91
C LEU A 54 -27.91 32.07 -22.53
N TYR A 55 -29.06 32.59 -22.11
CA TYR A 55 -29.71 32.26 -20.84
C TYR A 55 -30.45 30.92 -20.90
N SER A 56 -31.18 30.65 -21.98
CA SER A 56 -31.91 29.38 -22.17
C SER A 56 -30.96 28.19 -22.28
N GLU A 57 -29.85 28.32 -23.02
CA GLU A 57 -28.83 27.25 -23.12
C GLU A 57 -28.18 26.91 -21.76
N SER A 58 -28.05 27.88 -20.85
CA SER A 58 -27.48 27.65 -19.52
C SER A 58 -28.48 27.00 -18.56
N GLN A 59 -29.76 27.37 -18.65
CA GLN A 59 -30.85 26.79 -17.88
C GLN A 59 -31.13 25.35 -18.30
N ASP A 60 -31.12 25.05 -19.60
CA ASP A 60 -31.31 23.69 -20.11
C ASP A 60 -30.18 22.74 -19.69
N ARG A 61 -28.93 23.22 -19.70
CA ARG A 61 -27.75 22.46 -19.21
C ARG A 61 -27.81 22.19 -17.71
N GLU A 62 -28.36 23.13 -16.94
CA GLU A 62 -28.49 23.04 -15.48
C GLU A 62 -29.65 22.11 -15.08
N GLU A 63 -30.77 22.20 -15.79
CA GLU A 63 -31.96 21.38 -15.54
C GLU A 63 -31.75 19.91 -15.95
N LEU A 64 -31.10 19.64 -17.10
CA LEU A 64 -30.75 18.27 -17.52
C LEU A 64 -29.81 17.59 -16.52
N PHE A 65 -28.82 18.33 -16.00
CA PHE A 65 -27.88 17.81 -15.01
C PHE A 65 -28.57 17.51 -13.66
N LEU A 66 -29.41 18.43 -13.17
CA LEU A 66 -30.15 18.25 -11.92
C LEU A 66 -31.15 17.09 -12.02
N ARG A 67 -31.87 16.96 -13.14
CA ARG A 67 -32.78 15.83 -13.38
C ARG A 67 -32.04 14.48 -13.43
N ALA A 68 -30.85 14.42 -14.04
CA ALA A 68 -30.02 13.21 -14.05
C ALA A 68 -29.49 12.85 -12.65
N PHE A 69 -29.07 13.85 -11.87
CA PHE A 69 -28.60 13.67 -10.50
C PHE A 69 -29.73 13.30 -9.53
N GLU A 70 -30.92 13.88 -9.68
CA GLU A 70 -32.12 13.58 -8.87
C GLU A 70 -32.71 12.20 -9.18
N ARG A 71 -32.67 11.73 -10.44
CA ARG A 71 -33.05 10.34 -10.78
C ARG A 71 -32.10 9.29 -10.20
N GLN A 72 -30.88 9.70 -9.88
CA GLN A 72 -29.86 8.89 -9.22
C GLN A 72 -29.93 8.98 -7.69
N ARG A 73 -30.81 9.83 -7.14
CA ARG A 73 -31.04 10.04 -5.71
C ARG A 73 -31.93 8.90 -5.17
N GLY A 74 -31.40 8.09 -4.26
CA GLY A 74 -32.14 7.00 -3.61
C GLY A 74 -31.81 5.59 -4.13
N LYS A 75 -31.16 5.47 -5.30
CA LYS A 75 -30.46 4.23 -5.67
C LYS A 75 -29.07 4.29 -5.05
N GLU A 76 -28.66 3.29 -4.27
CA GLU A 76 -27.24 3.10 -3.95
C GLU A 76 -26.52 2.84 -5.28
N LEU A 77 -26.09 3.91 -5.93
CA LEU A 77 -25.21 3.78 -7.08
C LEU A 77 -23.90 3.28 -6.52
N ASP A 78 -23.61 2.02 -6.82
CA ASP A 78 -22.27 1.51 -6.70
C ASP A 78 -21.40 2.38 -7.62
N VAL A 79 -20.59 3.27 -7.03
CA VAL A 79 -19.72 4.20 -7.75
C VAL A 79 -18.28 3.78 -7.55
N ARG A 80 -17.58 3.63 -8.65
CA ARG A 80 -16.16 3.34 -8.66
C ARG A 80 -15.35 4.62 -8.78
N TYR A 81 -14.35 4.76 -7.92
CA TYR A 81 -13.37 5.84 -8.00
C TYR A 81 -12.08 5.37 -8.69
N ARG A 82 -11.59 6.11 -9.68
CA ARG A 82 -10.23 5.98 -10.24
C ARG A 82 -9.44 7.26 -10.00
N VAL A 83 -8.23 7.14 -9.48
CA VAL A 83 -7.37 8.30 -9.24
C VAL A 83 -6.39 8.48 -10.40
N VAL A 84 -6.40 9.66 -11.03
CA VAL A 84 -5.45 10.06 -12.07
C VAL A 84 -4.52 11.13 -11.50
N THR A 85 -3.21 10.95 -11.68
CA THR A 85 -2.18 11.92 -11.24
C THR A 85 -1.65 12.72 -12.42
N ILE A 86 -1.72 14.05 -12.34
CA ILE A 86 -1.43 14.97 -13.45
C ILE A 86 -0.60 16.13 -12.91
N GLY A 87 0.16 16.79 -13.81
CA GLY A 87 0.90 17.99 -13.44
C GLY A 87 -0.08 19.14 -13.24
N LEU A 88 0.03 19.84 -12.12
CA LEU A 88 -0.83 20.97 -11.77
C LEU A 88 -0.89 21.98 -12.92
N LYS A 89 0.25 22.38 -13.49
CA LYS A 89 0.33 23.29 -14.65
C LYS A 89 -0.42 22.80 -15.91
N ALA A 90 -0.62 21.50 -16.06
CA ALA A 90 -1.27 20.93 -17.24
C ALA A 90 -2.80 20.97 -17.14
N VAL A 91 -3.35 21.13 -15.93
CA VAL A 91 -4.79 21.16 -15.67
C VAL A 91 -5.29 22.53 -15.21
N VAL A 92 -4.43 23.48 -14.83
CA VAL A 92 -4.92 24.84 -14.50
C VAL A 92 -5.36 25.58 -15.77
N ALA A 93 -6.57 26.17 -15.73
CA ALA A 93 -7.16 26.95 -16.82
C ALA A 93 -6.59 28.39 -16.85
N ASP A 94 -5.95 28.74 -17.96
CA ASP A 94 -5.24 29.99 -18.31
C ASP A 94 -4.15 30.49 -17.33
N VAL A 95 -3.02 30.95 -17.90
CA VAL A 95 -1.70 31.02 -17.24
C VAL A 95 -1.39 32.39 -16.64
N ARG A 96 -2.07 33.47 -17.06
CA ARG A 96 -1.74 34.84 -16.62
C ARG A 96 -2.45 35.27 -15.33
N GLU A 97 -3.74 34.94 -15.14
CA GLU A 97 -4.52 35.41 -13.98
C GLU A 97 -4.40 34.51 -12.72
N LYS A 98 -3.75 33.35 -12.81
CA LYS A 98 -3.81 32.31 -11.75
C LYS A 98 -2.47 31.84 -11.20
N ALA A 99 -1.38 32.58 -11.44
CA ALA A 99 -0.07 32.34 -10.83
C ALA A 99 -0.14 32.33 -9.30
N ASP A 100 -0.90 33.27 -8.73
CA ASP A 100 -1.13 33.42 -7.29
C ASP A 100 -1.74 32.16 -6.65
N ILE A 101 -2.61 31.45 -7.38
CA ILE A 101 -3.24 30.22 -6.88
C ILE A 101 -2.19 29.09 -6.78
N LEU A 102 -1.33 28.96 -7.79
CA LEU A 102 -0.27 27.96 -7.80
C LEU A 102 0.72 28.19 -6.65
N ASP A 103 1.06 29.44 -6.42
CA ASP A 103 1.98 29.82 -5.36
C ASP A 103 1.32 29.65 -3.98
N LYS A 104 0.06 30.06 -3.80
CA LYS A 104 -0.74 29.76 -2.57
C LYS A 104 -0.85 28.25 -2.28
N LEU A 105 -1.14 27.42 -3.27
CA LEU A 105 -1.18 25.95 -3.09
C LEU A 105 0.21 25.39 -2.74
N SER A 106 1.28 25.98 -3.28
CA SER A 106 2.66 25.62 -2.96
C SER A 106 3.05 26.01 -1.54
N GLU A 107 2.62 27.18 -1.07
CA GLU A 107 2.77 27.67 0.30
C GLU A 107 2.01 26.81 1.30
N LEU A 108 0.72 26.52 1.02
CA LEU A 108 -0.07 25.60 1.84
C LEU A 108 0.59 24.24 1.95
N THR A 109 1.08 23.71 0.84
CA THR A 109 1.82 22.43 0.87
C THR A 109 3.09 22.55 1.70
N SER A 110 3.84 23.65 1.58
CA SER A 110 5.04 23.90 2.38
C SER A 110 4.71 23.92 3.87
N TYR A 111 3.70 24.70 4.26
CA TYR A 111 3.19 24.81 5.62
C TYR A 111 2.80 23.44 6.19
N PHE A 112 1.88 22.72 5.52
CA PHE A 112 1.42 21.43 6.01
C PHE A 112 2.50 20.34 5.99
N SER A 113 3.51 20.46 5.12
CA SER A 113 4.67 19.56 5.13
C SER A 113 5.51 19.74 6.38
N ARG A 114 5.74 20.99 6.81
CA ARG A 114 6.44 21.31 8.06
C ARG A 114 5.61 20.91 9.27
N LEU A 115 4.34 21.32 9.30
CA LEU A 115 3.41 21.01 10.38
C LEU A 115 3.30 19.50 10.62
N ARG A 116 3.18 18.69 9.56
CA ARG A 116 3.16 17.22 9.70
C ARG A 116 4.42 16.67 10.34
N VAL A 117 5.60 17.21 10.02
CA VAL A 117 6.85 16.78 10.64
C VAL A 117 6.88 17.17 12.11
N TYR A 118 6.57 18.41 12.46
CA TYR A 118 6.57 18.88 13.84
C TYR A 118 5.53 18.16 14.69
N ALA A 119 4.28 18.04 14.21
CA ALA A 119 3.23 17.29 14.89
C ALA A 119 3.62 15.82 15.08
N SER A 120 4.35 15.22 14.13
CA SER A 120 4.88 13.86 14.31
C SER A 120 5.98 13.79 15.38
N LEU A 121 6.91 14.75 15.43
CA LEU A 121 7.95 14.78 16.47
C LEU A 121 7.34 15.03 17.85
N PHE A 122 6.36 15.93 17.93
CA PHE A 122 5.64 16.21 19.16
C PHE A 122 4.79 15.03 19.62
N SER A 123 4.03 14.39 18.72
CA SER A 123 3.29 13.16 19.05
C SER A 123 4.22 12.06 19.54
N GLN A 124 5.41 11.93 18.94
CA GLN A 124 6.43 11.00 19.39
C GLN A 124 6.93 11.34 20.80
N PHE A 125 7.14 12.62 21.09
CA PHE A 125 7.53 13.10 22.42
C PHE A 125 6.47 12.79 23.48
N VAL A 126 5.20 13.12 23.21
CA VAL A 126 4.08 12.85 24.11
C VAL A 126 3.96 11.35 24.40
N ILE A 127 3.99 10.51 23.36
CA ILE A 127 3.92 9.05 23.53
C ILE A 127 5.10 8.55 24.37
N THR A 128 6.31 9.03 24.10
CA THR A 128 7.52 8.58 24.80
C THR A 128 7.54 9.03 26.25
N GLN A 129 7.05 10.23 26.55
CA GLN A 129 6.88 10.69 27.93
C GLN A 129 5.86 9.84 28.67
N SER A 130 4.68 9.61 28.09
CA SER A 130 3.63 8.78 28.70
C SER A 130 4.07 7.33 28.92
N LEU A 131 4.98 6.80 28.09
CA LEU A 131 5.57 5.48 28.31
C LEU A 131 6.54 5.43 29.49
N ASN A 132 7.26 6.52 29.74
CA ASN A 132 8.28 6.60 30.79
C ASN A 132 7.73 7.06 32.14
N ALA A 133 6.58 7.75 32.16
CA ALA A 133 5.89 8.13 33.39
C ALA A 133 5.18 6.93 34.02
N GLN A 134 5.72 6.40 35.12
CA GLN A 134 5.07 5.32 35.88
C GLN A 134 3.69 5.80 36.37
N GLY A 135 2.66 4.98 36.18
CA GLY A 135 1.29 5.26 36.65
C GLY A 135 0.43 6.20 35.79
N GLN A 136 0.96 6.82 34.72
CA GLN A 136 0.13 7.64 33.82
C GLN A 136 -0.65 6.79 32.81
N VAL A 137 -1.97 7.02 32.74
CA VAL A 137 -2.82 6.45 31.69
C VAL A 137 -2.45 7.09 30.35
N MET A 138 -1.82 6.30 29.47
CA MET A 138 -1.57 6.72 28.10
C MET A 138 -2.90 7.01 27.40
N ARG A 139 -3.01 8.20 26.79
CA ARG A 139 -4.16 8.59 25.99
C ARG A 139 -4.33 7.73 24.76
N THR A 140 -5.58 7.54 24.34
CA THR A 140 -5.92 6.83 23.10
C THR A 140 -5.26 7.48 21.89
N ILE A 141 -4.44 6.73 21.16
CA ILE A 141 -3.73 7.22 19.96
C ILE A 141 -4.64 7.05 18.74
N ASP A 142 -5.55 8.02 18.56
CA ASP A 142 -6.51 8.09 17.48
C ASP A 142 -6.36 9.36 16.62
N ALA A 143 -7.31 9.60 15.70
CA ALA A 143 -7.30 10.81 14.89
C ALA A 143 -7.47 12.10 15.71
N ALA A 144 -8.14 12.05 16.86
CA ALA A 144 -8.33 13.19 17.75
C ALA A 144 -7.03 13.55 18.48
N PHE A 145 -6.26 12.56 18.94
CA PHE A 145 -4.92 12.76 19.50
C PHE A 145 -4.00 13.49 18.52
N PHE A 146 -3.95 13.06 17.25
CA PHE A 146 -3.16 13.76 16.25
C PHE A 146 -3.72 15.15 15.93
N ARG A 147 -5.04 15.34 15.95
CA ARG A 147 -5.63 16.69 15.81
C ARG A 147 -5.15 17.62 16.92
N SER A 148 -5.16 17.18 18.18
CA SER A 148 -4.63 17.95 19.31
C SER A 148 -3.13 18.25 19.15
N CYS A 149 -2.35 17.32 18.61
CA CYS A 149 -0.93 17.57 18.28
C CYS A 149 -0.76 18.66 17.23
N PHE A 150 -1.61 18.69 16.19
CA PHE A 150 -1.58 19.77 15.18
C PHE A 150 -2.04 21.09 15.80
N ASP A 151 -3.11 21.07 16.58
CA ASP A 151 -3.68 22.26 17.23
C ASP A 151 -2.68 22.91 18.17
N ALA A 152 -1.83 22.13 18.85
CA ALA A 152 -0.79 22.67 19.74
C ALA A 152 0.20 23.59 19.00
N PHE A 153 0.49 23.32 17.73
CA PHE A 153 1.35 24.18 16.92
C PHE A 153 0.63 25.38 16.30
N CYS A 154 -0.67 25.27 16.02
CA CYS A 154 -1.44 26.30 15.32
C CYS A 154 -2.10 27.30 16.27
N TYR A 155 -2.64 26.80 17.38
CA TYR A 155 -3.45 27.53 18.36
C TYR A 155 -3.04 27.03 19.76
N PRO A 156 -1.91 27.49 20.30
CA PRO A 156 -1.52 27.16 21.66
C PRO A 156 -2.48 27.84 22.65
N SER A 157 -3.67 27.28 22.82
CA SER A 157 -4.67 27.69 23.80
C SER A 157 -4.58 26.83 25.05
N GLN A 158 -4.95 27.37 26.21
CA GLN A 158 -5.07 26.56 27.43
C GLN A 158 -6.10 25.42 27.30
N SER A 159 -7.06 25.55 26.38
CA SER A 159 -8.09 24.54 26.12
C SER A 159 -7.59 23.31 25.35
N ASN A 160 -6.39 23.34 24.75
CA ASN A 160 -5.83 22.14 24.13
C ASN A 160 -5.29 21.19 25.21
N PRO A 161 -5.74 19.93 25.24
CA PRO A 161 -5.38 19.01 26.31
C PRO A 161 -3.90 18.57 26.27
N LEU A 162 -3.12 18.99 25.27
CA LEU A 162 -1.68 18.75 25.16
C LEU A 162 -0.82 20.02 25.38
N SER A 163 -1.42 21.13 25.82
CA SER A 163 -0.72 22.42 25.93
C SER A 163 0.46 22.39 26.90
N GLN A 164 0.33 21.70 28.04
CA GLN A 164 1.45 21.57 28.99
C GLN A 164 2.62 20.79 28.38
N GLN A 165 2.34 19.62 27.78
CA GLN A 165 3.37 18.83 27.09
C GLN A 165 3.98 19.61 25.92
N PHE A 166 3.18 20.45 25.24
CA PHE A 166 3.67 21.28 24.16
C PHE A 166 4.62 22.38 24.65
N SER A 167 4.28 23.07 25.74
CA SER A 167 5.15 24.06 26.37
C SER A 167 6.49 23.44 26.78
N GLN A 168 6.46 22.24 27.37
CA GLN A 168 7.67 21.49 27.70
C GLN A 168 8.45 21.06 26.46
N PHE A 169 7.78 20.56 25.42
CA PHE A 169 8.42 20.20 24.17
C PHE A 169 9.12 21.40 23.52
N LYS A 170 8.44 22.56 23.50
CA LYS A 170 8.95 23.81 22.96
C LYS A 170 10.18 24.28 23.74
N SER A 171 10.15 24.24 25.07
CA SER A 171 11.29 24.65 25.89
C SER A 171 12.50 23.72 25.70
N LEU A 172 12.28 22.41 25.63
CA LEU A 172 13.37 21.43 25.47
C LEU A 172 13.98 21.40 24.07
N THR A 173 13.19 21.66 23.02
CA THR A 173 13.62 21.44 21.63
C THR A 173 13.83 22.71 20.81
N GLY A 174 13.27 23.84 21.26
CA GLY A 174 13.22 25.09 20.51
C GLY A 174 12.26 25.06 19.31
N ILE A 175 11.50 23.98 19.10
CA ILE A 175 10.50 23.90 18.01
C ILE A 175 9.22 24.60 18.49
N GLY A 176 8.99 25.80 17.97
CA GLY A 176 7.84 26.64 18.30
C GLY A 176 6.60 26.40 17.43
N SER A 177 5.57 27.20 17.71
CA SER A 177 4.32 27.26 16.94
C SER A 177 4.55 27.68 15.49
N LEU A 178 3.59 27.36 14.63
CA LEU A 178 3.56 27.75 13.23
C LEU A 178 2.31 28.59 12.98
N GLN A 179 2.48 29.75 12.33
CA GLN A 179 1.37 30.61 11.96
C GLN A 179 0.45 29.90 10.96
N ALA A 180 -0.79 29.61 11.37
CA ALA A 180 -1.74 28.88 10.55
C ALA A 180 -2.29 29.77 9.40
N PRO A 181 -2.31 29.26 8.15
CA PRO A 181 -3.04 29.92 7.09
C PRO A 181 -4.56 29.94 7.40
N PRO A 182 -5.30 30.96 6.93
CA PRO A 182 -6.73 31.06 7.17
C PRO A 182 -7.50 29.92 6.47
N ASN A 183 -8.64 29.53 7.04
CA ASN A 183 -9.59 28.59 6.43
C ASN A 183 -9.06 27.17 6.13
N THR A 184 -8.04 26.68 6.85
CA THR A 184 -7.45 25.35 6.59
C THR A 184 -7.86 24.24 7.57
N LYS A 185 -8.99 24.39 8.27
CA LYS A 185 -9.46 23.43 9.30
C LYS A 185 -9.67 22.02 8.72
N GLU A 186 -10.25 21.92 7.53
CA GLU A 186 -10.53 20.66 6.85
C GLU A 186 -9.25 19.96 6.39
N ILE A 187 -8.31 20.71 5.79
CA ILE A 187 -6.99 20.20 5.40
C ILE A 187 -6.26 19.62 6.62
N LYS A 188 -6.28 20.35 7.76
CA LYS A 188 -5.66 19.89 9.01
C LYS A 188 -6.26 18.57 9.48
N ASN A 189 -7.59 18.45 9.48
CA ASN A 189 -8.28 17.22 9.88
C ASN A 189 -7.91 16.04 8.98
N ASP A 190 -7.82 16.26 7.67
CA ASP A 190 -7.36 15.25 6.71
C ASP A 190 -5.90 14.84 6.97
N GLN A 191 -5.01 15.79 7.24
CA GLN A 191 -3.61 15.49 7.55
C GLN A 191 -3.45 14.73 8.88
N ALA A 192 -4.22 15.07 9.92
CA ALA A 192 -4.24 14.35 11.18
C ALA A 192 -4.71 12.90 10.97
N LYS A 193 -5.78 12.69 10.20
CA LYS A 193 -6.27 11.35 9.83
C LYS A 193 -5.22 10.56 9.04
N LYS A 194 -4.56 11.18 8.05
CA LYS A 194 -3.48 10.55 7.28
C LYS A 194 -2.29 10.17 8.16
N LEU A 195 -1.90 11.01 9.11
CA LEU A 195 -0.83 10.71 10.06
C LEU A 195 -1.21 9.56 11.00
N TRP A 196 -2.45 9.55 11.48
CA TRP A 196 -3.01 8.44 12.25
C TRP A 196 -2.96 7.13 11.47
N THR A 197 -3.56 7.07 10.27
CA THR A 197 -3.57 5.86 9.43
C THR A 197 -2.15 5.37 9.13
N ALA A 198 -1.21 6.28 8.84
CA ALA A 198 0.18 5.93 8.60
C ALA A 198 0.88 5.37 9.85
N THR A 199 0.56 5.90 11.02
CA THR A 199 1.06 5.40 12.31
C THR A 199 0.46 4.02 12.60
N MET A 200 -0.86 3.87 12.52
CA MET A 200 -1.59 2.60 12.71
C MET A 200 -1.05 1.48 11.81
N THR A 201 -0.90 1.74 10.51
CA THR A 201 -0.43 0.74 9.55
C THR A 201 0.97 0.25 9.92
N ARG A 202 1.86 1.20 10.28
CA ARG A 202 3.21 0.85 10.69
C ARG A 202 3.28 0.16 12.03
N MET A 203 2.46 0.58 12.98
CA MET A 203 2.33 -0.08 14.28
C MET A 203 2.02 -1.55 14.07
N LYS A 204 0.95 -1.86 13.32
CA LYS A 204 0.57 -3.24 12.99
C LYS A 204 1.72 -4.01 12.32
N GLU A 205 2.35 -3.42 11.30
CA GLU A 205 3.46 -4.06 10.58
C GLU A 205 4.73 -4.29 11.42
N HIS A 206 5.04 -3.39 12.35
CA HIS A 206 6.25 -3.44 13.16
C HIS A 206 6.05 -4.24 14.43
N TYR A 207 4.92 -4.11 15.10
CA TYR A 207 4.59 -4.82 16.33
C TYR A 207 4.79 -6.32 16.17
N GLN A 208 4.11 -6.94 15.20
CA GLN A 208 4.23 -8.39 14.95
C GLN A 208 5.66 -8.84 14.65
N LYS A 209 6.38 -8.11 13.79
CA LYS A 209 7.78 -8.42 13.46
C LYS A 209 8.70 -8.31 14.66
N ARG A 210 8.39 -7.41 15.60
CA ARG A 210 9.23 -7.10 16.76
C ARG A 210 8.96 -8.03 17.92
N VAL A 211 7.70 -8.29 18.25
CA VAL A 211 7.33 -9.36 19.19
C VAL A 211 8.00 -10.66 18.77
N LYS A 212 7.90 -11.02 17.48
CA LYS A 212 8.62 -12.19 16.92
C LYS A 212 10.15 -12.11 17.08
N ALA A 213 10.76 -10.93 16.88
CA ALA A 213 12.20 -10.79 17.00
C ALA A 213 12.70 -10.88 18.46
N ILE A 214 11.93 -10.32 19.40
CA ILE A 214 12.20 -10.40 20.85
C ILE A 214 12.02 -11.85 21.29
N ALA A 215 10.88 -12.47 20.98
CA ALA A 215 10.62 -13.89 21.24
C ALA A 215 11.76 -14.77 20.69
N ASN A 216 12.12 -14.61 19.40
CA ASN A 216 13.23 -15.36 18.80
C ASN A 216 14.58 -15.14 19.50
N TRP A 217 14.82 -13.96 20.06
CA TRP A 217 16.06 -13.67 20.78
C TRP A 217 16.03 -14.32 22.17
N VAL A 218 14.95 -14.12 22.94
CA VAL A 218 14.74 -14.74 24.26
C VAL A 218 14.81 -16.26 24.16
N PHE A 219 14.07 -16.89 23.23
CA PHE A 219 14.10 -18.33 23.02
C PHE A 219 15.47 -18.86 22.60
N ARG A 220 16.29 -18.06 21.89
CA ARG A 220 17.64 -18.47 21.53
C ARG A 220 18.67 -18.26 22.64
N ASP A 221 18.42 -17.35 23.57
CA ASP A 221 19.36 -17.01 24.66
C ASP A 221 19.11 -17.87 25.90
N VAL A 222 17.85 -18.16 26.22
CA VAL A 222 17.46 -18.89 27.43
C VAL A 222 17.72 -20.41 27.31
N ILE A 223 17.68 -20.94 26.08
CA ILE A 223 17.69 -22.39 25.87
C ILE A 223 19.04 -22.93 25.32
N ARG A 224 19.94 -22.02 24.93
CA ARG A 224 21.26 -22.37 24.37
C ARG A 224 22.34 -22.81 25.37
N PRO A 225 22.31 -22.50 26.69
CA PRO A 225 23.44 -22.86 27.55
C PRO A 225 23.60 -24.37 27.83
N HIS A 226 22.65 -25.24 27.49
CA HIS A 226 22.55 -26.58 28.10
C HIS A 226 22.62 -27.79 27.14
N HIS A 227 22.96 -27.64 25.87
CA HIS A 227 22.91 -28.76 24.91
C HIS A 227 24.18 -28.93 24.07
N SER A 228 24.59 -30.18 23.88
CA SER A 228 25.73 -30.61 23.04
C SER A 228 25.40 -30.53 21.54
N ASP A 229 26.43 -30.60 20.67
CA ASP A 229 26.33 -30.40 19.21
C ASP A 229 25.28 -31.26 18.48
N MET A 230 24.96 -32.46 18.99
CA MET A 230 23.96 -33.36 18.41
C MET A 230 22.53 -32.98 18.84
N ALA A 231 22.35 -32.59 20.10
CA ALA A 231 21.12 -31.98 20.59
C ALA A 231 20.84 -30.64 19.87
N ASP A 232 21.88 -29.91 19.46
CA ASP A 232 21.80 -28.64 18.74
C ASP A 232 21.07 -28.71 17.38
N LYS A 233 21.22 -29.82 16.63
CA LYS A 233 20.50 -30.04 15.36
C LYS A 233 19.02 -30.34 15.58
N ILE A 234 18.71 -31.22 16.53
CA ILE A 234 17.34 -31.62 16.89
C ILE A 234 16.61 -30.43 17.51
N PHE A 235 17.27 -29.73 18.43
CA PHE A 235 16.79 -28.53 19.09
C PHE A 235 16.57 -27.38 18.09
N SER A 236 17.52 -27.13 17.17
CA SER A 236 17.34 -26.16 16.09
C SER A 236 16.15 -26.52 15.19
N GLY A 237 15.91 -27.81 14.92
CA GLY A 237 14.73 -28.30 14.21
C GLY A 237 13.42 -27.98 14.94
N LYS A 238 13.35 -28.34 16.23
CA LYS A 238 12.19 -28.06 17.10
C LYS A 238 11.94 -26.56 17.28
N VAL A 239 12.98 -25.75 17.46
CA VAL A 239 12.88 -24.28 17.49
C VAL A 239 12.43 -23.74 16.14
N GLN A 240 12.87 -24.28 15.01
CA GLN A 240 12.36 -23.88 13.69
C GLN A 240 10.89 -24.22 13.50
N GLN A 241 10.44 -25.38 14.02
CA GLN A 241 9.03 -25.77 14.02
C GLN A 241 8.19 -24.85 14.91
N LEU A 242 8.65 -24.52 16.12
CA LEU A 242 8.02 -23.53 16.99
C LEU A 242 7.98 -22.14 16.34
N ILE A 243 9.08 -21.69 15.72
CA ILE A 243 9.13 -20.42 14.99
C ILE A 243 8.15 -20.44 13.81
N ALA A 244 8.03 -21.56 13.09
CA ALA A 244 7.09 -21.71 11.97
C ALA A 244 5.64 -21.67 12.48
N PHE A 245 5.35 -22.33 13.59
CA PHE A 245 4.07 -22.32 14.28
C PHE A 245 3.69 -20.89 14.73
N MET A 246 4.59 -20.21 15.46
CA MET A 246 4.41 -18.81 15.86
C MET A 246 4.28 -17.85 14.66
N SER A 247 4.88 -18.20 13.51
CA SER A 247 4.75 -17.43 12.27
C SER A 247 3.40 -17.58 11.59
N ARG A 248 2.67 -18.66 11.86
CA ARG A 248 1.32 -18.89 11.35
C ARG A 248 0.27 -18.10 12.12
N GLY A 249 0.61 -17.60 13.31
CA GLY A 249 -0.31 -16.87 14.18
C GLY A 249 -1.26 -17.86 14.84
N PRO A 250 -0.82 -18.60 15.87
CA PRO A 250 -1.65 -19.61 16.53
C PRO A 250 -2.96 -19.02 17.05
N SER A 251 -3.99 -19.84 17.18
CA SER A 251 -5.36 -19.39 17.48
C SER A 251 -5.57 -19.15 18.98
N SER A 252 -4.95 -19.95 19.85
CA SER A 252 -5.10 -19.88 21.31
C SER A 252 -3.80 -20.05 22.10
N ALA A 253 -3.78 -19.65 23.38
CA ALA A 253 -2.60 -19.82 24.24
C ALA A 253 -2.36 -21.30 24.52
N ALA A 254 -3.46 -22.06 24.64
CA ALA A 254 -3.46 -23.51 24.67
C ALA A 254 -2.78 -24.12 23.44
N ASP A 255 -2.93 -23.56 22.23
CA ASP A 255 -2.22 -24.08 21.05
C ASP A 255 -0.70 -23.86 21.16
N VAL A 256 -0.26 -22.75 21.76
CA VAL A 256 1.17 -22.46 21.97
C VAL A 256 1.74 -23.39 23.03
N VAL A 257 1.00 -23.62 24.11
CA VAL A 257 1.35 -24.58 25.17
C VAL A 257 1.40 -25.99 24.59
N ALA A 258 0.38 -26.42 23.86
CA ALA A 258 0.34 -27.72 23.19
C ALA A 258 1.46 -27.89 22.17
N ALA A 259 1.83 -26.82 21.44
CA ALA A 259 2.97 -26.85 20.54
C ALA A 259 4.31 -26.89 21.29
N LEU A 260 4.44 -26.20 22.42
CA LEU A 260 5.64 -26.27 23.27
C LEU A 260 5.78 -27.66 23.89
N ILE A 261 4.69 -28.22 24.40
CA ILE A 261 4.64 -29.58 24.97
C ILE A 261 4.91 -30.63 23.90
N GLY A 262 4.24 -30.54 22.75
CA GLY A 262 4.45 -31.45 21.62
C GLY A 262 5.86 -31.37 21.01
N LEU A 263 6.63 -30.31 21.32
CA LEU A 263 8.04 -30.19 20.96
C LEU A 263 9.00 -30.59 22.09
N GLY A 264 8.49 -30.93 23.28
CA GLY A 264 9.25 -31.32 24.47
C GLY A 264 9.94 -30.13 25.15
N PHE A 265 9.23 -29.00 25.30
CA PHE A 265 9.70 -27.79 25.99
C PHE A 265 9.01 -27.57 27.34
N ASP A 266 8.56 -28.65 27.97
CA ASP A 266 7.68 -28.69 29.14
C ASP A 266 8.29 -27.92 30.33
N ASP A 267 9.58 -28.13 30.57
CA ASP A 267 10.37 -27.45 31.63
C ASP A 267 10.57 -25.95 31.38
N ILE A 268 10.39 -25.49 30.14
CA ILE A 268 10.64 -24.10 29.70
C ILE A 268 9.38 -23.25 29.89
N ILE A 269 8.20 -23.87 29.85
CA ILE A 269 6.90 -23.21 30.04
C ILE A 269 6.85 -22.51 31.40
N TYR A 270 7.39 -23.14 32.45
CA TYR A 270 7.44 -22.61 33.82
C TYR A 270 8.44 -21.46 34.03
N ARG A 271 9.52 -21.38 33.25
CA ARG A 271 10.62 -20.41 33.49
C ARG A 271 10.44 -19.04 32.85
N LEU A 272 9.52 -18.88 31.90
CA LEU A 272 9.54 -17.72 31.01
C LEU A 272 8.26 -16.88 30.97
N ASP A 273 7.26 -17.17 31.81
CA ASP A 273 6.00 -16.40 31.83
C ASP A 273 5.38 -16.30 30.41
N ILE A 274 5.63 -17.32 29.56
CA ILE A 274 5.38 -17.29 28.11
C ILE A 274 3.88 -17.29 27.80
N ILE A 275 3.12 -17.99 28.62
CA ILE A 275 1.66 -18.04 28.54
C ILE A 275 1.12 -16.62 28.75
N THR A 276 1.53 -15.97 29.84
CA THR A 276 1.24 -14.57 30.14
C THR A 276 1.68 -13.63 29.01
N PHE A 277 2.89 -13.82 28.46
CA PHE A 277 3.41 -13.06 27.31
C PHE A 277 2.54 -13.22 26.04
N CYS A 278 2.12 -14.45 25.73
CA CYS A 278 1.33 -14.76 24.53
C CYS A 278 -0.14 -14.34 24.68
N GLU A 279 -0.72 -14.50 25.87
CA GLU A 279 -2.07 -14.05 26.22
C GLU A 279 -2.17 -12.52 26.19
N ARG A 280 -1.22 -11.82 26.83
CA ARG A 280 -1.13 -10.34 26.76
C ARG A 280 -0.88 -9.86 25.34
N ALA A 281 -0.14 -10.60 24.51
CA ALA A 281 0.07 -10.22 23.11
C ALA A 281 -1.20 -10.34 22.24
N ARG A 282 -2.12 -11.26 22.57
CA ARG A 282 -3.38 -11.51 21.85
C ARG A 282 -4.53 -10.62 22.31
N ALA A 283 -4.63 -10.36 23.61
CA ALA A 283 -5.73 -9.58 24.19
C ALA A 283 -5.65 -8.07 23.91
N VAL A 284 -4.58 -7.62 23.26
CA VAL A 284 -4.28 -6.21 23.06
C VAL A 284 -4.85 -5.72 21.72
N ASP A 285 -6.11 -5.31 21.79
CA ASP A 285 -6.78 -4.51 20.77
C ASP A 285 -6.56 -3.02 21.01
N GLY A 286 -6.36 -2.27 19.91
CA GLY A 286 -6.05 -0.85 19.97
C GLY A 286 -4.56 -0.53 19.90
N VAL A 287 -4.22 0.62 19.29
CA VAL A 287 -2.81 0.97 19.06
C VAL A 287 -2.10 1.46 20.31
N THR A 288 -2.82 2.06 21.25
CA THR A 288 -2.29 2.54 22.52
C THR A 288 -1.75 1.37 23.35
N GLU A 289 -2.57 0.33 23.46
CA GLU A 289 -2.31 -0.88 24.22
C GLU A 289 -1.17 -1.67 23.57
N GLN A 290 -1.13 -1.76 22.23
CA GLN A 290 -0.02 -2.38 21.49
C GLN A 290 1.32 -1.66 21.73
N ILE A 291 1.29 -0.33 21.82
CA ILE A 291 2.48 0.48 22.12
C ILE A 291 2.96 0.21 23.55
N ARG A 292 2.05 0.22 24.52
CA ARG A 292 2.37 -0.03 25.94
C ARG A 292 2.96 -1.42 26.13
N HIS A 293 2.29 -2.45 25.58
CA HIS A 293 2.76 -3.83 25.66
C HIS A 293 4.15 -3.98 25.06
N TRP A 294 4.37 -3.45 23.85
CA TRP A 294 5.69 -3.53 23.19
C TRP A 294 6.79 -2.81 23.99
N PHE A 295 6.49 -1.64 24.56
CA PHE A 295 7.45 -0.91 25.39
C PHE A 295 7.83 -1.68 26.66
N ASN A 296 6.85 -2.31 27.32
CA ASN A 296 7.11 -3.16 28.49
C ASN A 296 8.03 -4.33 28.13
N LEU A 297 7.74 -5.05 27.03
CA LEU A 297 8.59 -6.15 26.56
C LEU A 297 10.03 -5.71 26.24
N GLN A 298 10.17 -4.55 25.61
CA GLN A 298 11.47 -3.98 25.28
C GLN A 298 12.26 -3.63 26.54
N ARG A 299 11.60 -3.00 27.52
CA ARG A 299 12.20 -2.62 28.80
C ARG A 299 12.63 -3.84 29.62
N GLU A 300 11.75 -4.84 29.71
CA GLU A 300 11.93 -6.04 30.52
C GLU A 300 13.01 -6.96 29.95
N TYR A 301 12.97 -7.23 28.64
CA TYR A 301 13.81 -8.28 28.05
C TYR A 301 15.00 -7.77 27.24
N ILE A 302 14.98 -6.53 26.74
CA ILE A 302 15.99 -6.08 25.75
C ILE A 302 16.89 -4.97 26.27
N ASP A 303 16.37 -4.01 27.04
CA ASP A 303 17.10 -2.77 27.32
C ASP A 303 18.41 -2.99 28.10
N GLU A 304 18.40 -3.84 29.13
CA GLU A 304 19.60 -4.15 29.92
C GLU A 304 20.64 -4.97 29.13
N PRO A 305 20.30 -6.12 28.48
CA PRO A 305 21.22 -6.82 27.58
C PRO A 305 21.78 -5.92 26.48
N ARG A 306 20.96 -4.99 25.97
CA ARG A 306 21.36 -4.04 24.94
C ARG A 306 22.36 -3.01 25.45
N ARG A 307 22.17 -2.47 26.65
CA ARG A 307 23.13 -1.55 27.28
C ARG A 307 24.50 -2.20 27.41
N ARG A 308 24.55 -3.43 27.93
CA ARG A 308 25.80 -4.21 28.03
C ARG A 308 26.45 -4.43 26.66
N PHE A 309 25.66 -4.84 25.66
CA PHE A 309 26.17 -5.02 24.29
C PHE A 309 26.73 -3.72 23.69
N GLU A 310 26.07 -2.58 23.91
CA GLU A 310 26.53 -1.28 23.41
C GLU A 310 27.80 -0.80 24.15
N MET A 311 27.95 -1.11 25.44
CA MET A 311 29.21 -0.88 26.17
C MET A 311 30.36 -1.70 25.58
N VAL A 312 30.15 -3.00 25.33
CA VAL A 312 31.15 -3.88 24.70
C VAL A 312 31.53 -3.37 23.31
N ILE A 313 30.55 -2.93 22.50
CA ILE A 313 30.84 -2.32 21.20
C ILE A 313 31.66 -1.04 21.32
N ARG A 314 31.36 -0.17 22.29
CA ARG A 314 32.14 1.07 22.51
C ARG A 314 33.57 0.73 22.88
N ALA A 315 33.77 -0.15 23.86
CA ALA A 315 35.09 -0.64 24.26
C ALA A 315 35.86 -1.25 23.07
N ALA A 316 35.20 -2.10 22.26
CA ALA A 316 35.80 -2.67 21.07
C ALA A 316 36.25 -1.60 20.06
N ASN A 317 35.44 -0.56 19.84
CA ASN A 317 35.79 0.54 18.92
C ASN A 317 36.92 1.42 19.45
N THR A 318 37.05 1.56 20.78
CA THR A 318 38.17 2.27 21.41
C THR A 318 39.47 1.46 21.31
N LEU A 319 39.41 0.15 21.60
CA LEU A 319 40.57 -0.75 21.59
C LEU A 319 41.08 -1.08 20.17
N HIS A 320 40.19 -1.05 19.19
CA HIS A 320 40.50 -1.41 17.80
C HIS A 320 39.94 -0.39 16.80
N PRO A 321 40.54 0.83 16.75
CA PRO A 321 40.06 1.90 15.88
C PRO A 321 40.34 1.61 14.39
N GLY A 322 39.71 2.40 13.51
CA GLY A 322 39.95 2.34 12.07
C GLY A 322 39.28 1.17 11.32
N LYS A 323 39.55 1.05 10.01
CA LYS A 323 38.98 -0.02 9.16
C LYS A 323 39.69 -1.37 9.34
N GLN A 324 40.99 -1.34 9.66
CA GLN A 324 41.82 -2.55 9.84
C GLN A 324 41.50 -3.28 11.16
N GLY A 325 41.06 -2.58 12.22
CA GLY A 325 40.64 -3.19 13.49
C GLY A 325 39.31 -3.97 13.48
N LYS A 326 38.74 -4.28 12.32
CA LYS A 326 37.42 -4.95 12.22
C LYS A 326 37.43 -6.37 12.81
N GLN A 327 38.51 -7.11 12.59
CA GLN A 327 38.66 -8.49 13.07
C GLN A 327 38.90 -8.53 14.59
N GLY A 328 39.74 -7.61 15.09
CA GLY A 328 39.92 -7.39 16.54
C GLY A 328 38.61 -7.03 17.25
N ARG A 329 37.84 -6.08 16.71
CA ARG A 329 36.50 -5.74 17.25
C ARG A 329 35.57 -6.93 17.33
N LYS A 330 35.53 -7.74 16.26
CA LYS A 330 34.67 -8.92 16.22
C LYS A 330 35.09 -9.92 17.30
N LYS A 331 36.39 -10.24 17.38
CA LYS A 331 36.94 -11.14 18.41
C LYS A 331 36.64 -10.63 19.82
N PHE A 332 36.88 -9.34 20.08
CA PHE A 332 36.59 -8.71 21.37
C PHE A 332 35.11 -8.80 21.74
N ILE A 333 34.20 -8.52 20.81
CA ILE A 333 32.75 -8.63 21.03
C ILE A 333 32.36 -10.08 21.31
N ASP A 334 32.86 -11.04 20.51
CA ASP A 334 32.52 -12.45 20.66
C ASP A 334 33.02 -13.01 22.01
N THR A 335 34.18 -12.54 22.51
CA THR A 335 34.73 -12.91 23.82
C THR A 335 33.98 -12.25 24.99
N ASN A 336 33.67 -10.96 24.89
CA ASN A 336 33.08 -10.19 26.01
C ASN A 336 31.54 -10.15 25.99
N PHE A 337 30.94 -10.73 24.95
CA PHE A 337 29.50 -10.86 24.81
C PHE A 337 29.19 -12.16 24.07
N THR A 338 29.13 -13.26 24.82
CA THR A 338 28.90 -14.62 24.33
C THR A 338 27.51 -14.82 23.67
N ARG A 339 26.61 -13.85 23.84
CA ARG A 339 25.22 -13.87 23.35
C ARG A 339 25.10 -13.28 21.95
N LYS A 340 24.05 -13.64 21.23
CA LYS A 340 23.72 -12.93 19.98
C LYS A 340 23.30 -11.49 20.30
N ALA A 341 23.75 -10.56 19.46
CA ALA A 341 23.38 -9.15 19.57
C ALA A 341 21.85 -8.96 19.77
N PRO A 342 21.42 -8.27 20.84
CA PRO A 342 20.01 -8.04 21.11
C PRO A 342 19.33 -7.30 19.94
N PRO A 343 18.01 -7.52 19.69
CA PRO A 343 17.24 -6.77 18.73
C PRO A 343 17.45 -5.27 18.86
N LYS A 344 17.56 -4.56 17.73
CA LYS A 344 17.73 -3.10 17.75
C LYS A 344 16.50 -2.42 18.36
N ILE A 345 16.73 -1.52 19.31
CA ILE A 345 15.74 -0.56 19.82
C ILE A 345 15.21 0.24 18.63
N VAL A 346 13.96 0.02 18.26
CA VAL A 346 13.27 0.88 17.29
C VAL A 346 11.87 1.08 17.81
N ALA A 347 11.69 2.17 18.55
CA ALA A 347 10.38 2.64 18.98
C ALA A 347 9.39 2.67 17.81
N PRO A 348 8.14 2.19 17.96
CA PRO A 348 7.20 2.05 16.88
C PRO A 348 6.47 3.40 16.82
N LEU A 349 7.26 4.46 16.75
CA LEU A 349 6.77 5.80 17.01
C LEU A 349 6.30 6.42 15.70
N PRO A 350 5.38 7.41 15.77
CA PRO A 350 4.95 8.16 14.62
C PRO A 350 6.17 8.62 13.82
N TYR A 351 6.23 8.28 12.53
CA TYR A 351 7.29 8.75 11.65
C TYR A 351 6.68 9.52 10.49
N ALA A 352 6.69 10.84 10.58
CA ALA A 352 6.42 11.68 9.42
C ALA A 352 7.56 11.59 8.42
N ASN A 353 7.20 11.29 7.19
CA ASN A 353 8.11 11.44 6.07
C ASN A 353 8.25 12.95 5.78
N PRO A 354 9.47 13.53 5.78
CA PRO A 354 9.68 14.94 5.49
C PRO A 354 9.58 15.26 3.98
N ARG A 355 8.79 14.49 3.23
CA ARG A 355 8.40 14.79 1.85
C ARG A 355 7.21 15.74 1.85
N ALA A 356 6.98 16.39 0.70
CA ALA A 356 5.77 17.17 0.48
C ALA A 356 4.52 16.36 0.83
N VAL A 357 3.57 16.99 1.51
CA VAL A 357 2.25 16.42 1.75
C VAL A 357 1.37 16.58 0.51
N PHE A 358 0.48 15.62 0.29
CA PHE A 358 -0.69 15.86 -0.54
C PHE A 358 -1.78 16.44 0.37
N ILE A 359 -2.19 17.67 0.10
CA ILE A 359 -3.33 18.33 0.73
C ILE A 359 -4.58 17.99 -0.07
N ARG A 360 -5.61 17.48 0.61
CA ARG A 360 -6.94 17.30 0.01
C ARG A 360 -7.61 18.67 -0.03
N ILE A 361 -8.09 19.03 -1.19
CA ILE A 361 -8.77 20.28 -1.48
C ILE A 361 -10.20 19.91 -1.87
N ASP A 362 -11.13 20.24 -0.99
CA ASP A 362 -12.56 20.15 -1.25
C ASP A 362 -13.14 21.52 -1.60
N LYS A 363 -14.44 21.53 -1.90
CA LYS A 363 -15.13 22.71 -2.41
C LYS A 363 -15.17 23.82 -1.37
N SER A 364 -15.45 23.48 -0.11
CA SER A 364 -15.48 24.39 1.03
C SER A 364 -14.11 25.00 1.26
N THR A 365 -13.06 24.18 1.25
CA THR A 365 -11.66 24.61 1.37
C THR A 365 -11.29 25.57 0.22
N MET A 366 -11.65 25.25 -1.03
CA MET A 366 -11.36 26.17 -2.16
C MET A 366 -12.09 27.49 -2.02
N LYS A 367 -13.38 27.50 -1.70
CA LYS A 367 -14.15 28.73 -1.51
C LYS A 367 -13.57 29.59 -0.38
N GLY A 368 -13.10 28.95 0.69
CA GLY A 368 -12.45 29.63 1.81
C GLY A 368 -11.06 30.20 1.48
N LEU A 369 -10.28 29.52 0.62
CA LEU A 369 -8.94 29.98 0.22
C LEU A 369 -8.97 30.99 -0.93
N PHE A 370 -9.98 30.91 -1.79
CA PHE A 370 -10.11 31.71 -3.01
C PHE A 370 -11.56 32.21 -3.16
N PRO A 371 -12.00 33.14 -2.30
CA PRO A 371 -13.38 33.61 -2.28
C PRO A 371 -13.81 34.34 -3.56
N SER A 372 -12.85 34.88 -4.33
CA SER A 372 -13.09 35.51 -5.63
C SER A 372 -13.37 34.52 -6.77
N LEU A 373 -13.12 33.22 -6.57
CA LEU A 373 -13.43 32.22 -7.58
C LEU A 373 -14.93 31.86 -7.52
N ASN A 374 -15.63 32.11 -8.62
CA ASN A 374 -16.95 31.53 -8.85
C ASN A 374 -16.81 30.02 -9.08
N ILE A 375 -17.02 29.24 -8.02
CA ILE A 375 -16.95 27.77 -8.03
C ILE A 375 -18.36 27.21 -8.27
N GLU A 376 -18.57 26.58 -9.42
CA GLU A 376 -19.87 26.04 -9.84
C GLU A 376 -20.40 24.92 -8.92
N MET A 377 -21.73 24.71 -8.92
CA MET A 377 -22.43 23.78 -8.02
C MET A 377 -22.47 22.31 -8.46
N GLY A 378 -21.80 21.91 -9.55
CA GLY A 378 -21.79 20.54 -10.05
C GLY A 378 -20.61 19.64 -9.59
N PRO A 379 -20.56 18.38 -10.06
CA PRO A 379 -19.45 17.42 -9.88
C PRO A 379 -18.13 18.00 -10.36
N TRP A 380 -18.23 18.89 -11.32
CA TRP A 380 -17.14 19.60 -11.95
C TRP A 380 -16.81 20.93 -11.26
N GLY A 381 -17.20 21.13 -10.00
CA GLY A 381 -17.17 22.44 -9.32
C GLY A 381 -15.84 23.20 -9.37
N TYR A 382 -14.73 22.54 -9.69
CA TYR A 382 -13.44 23.19 -9.93
C TYR A 382 -13.23 23.70 -11.36
N ARG A 383 -14.21 23.65 -12.28
CA ARG A 383 -14.06 24.04 -13.70
C ARG A 383 -13.44 25.42 -13.91
N SER A 384 -13.79 26.38 -13.05
CA SER A 384 -13.23 27.73 -13.07
C SER A 384 -11.71 27.78 -12.81
N PHE A 385 -11.11 26.71 -12.30
CA PHE A 385 -9.67 26.61 -12.02
C PHE A 385 -8.99 25.41 -12.68
N LEU A 386 -9.62 24.23 -12.66
CA LEU A 386 -9.15 22.99 -13.26
C LEU A 386 -9.90 22.74 -14.57
N SER A 387 -9.14 22.68 -15.67
CA SER A 387 -9.53 22.12 -16.95
C SER A 387 -8.99 20.68 -17.06
N PRO A 388 -9.71 19.68 -16.50
CA PRO A 388 -9.29 18.28 -16.58
C PRO A 388 -9.28 17.76 -18.03
N TYR A 389 -10.05 18.38 -18.91
CA TYR A 389 -10.12 18.08 -20.35
C TYR A 389 -8.97 18.67 -21.17
N ASN A 390 -8.09 19.46 -20.55
CA ASN A 390 -7.00 20.12 -21.25
C ASN A 390 -6.16 19.08 -22.03
N LYS A 391 -5.89 19.34 -23.31
CA LYS A 391 -5.05 18.46 -24.15
C LYS A 391 -3.66 18.22 -23.52
N LYS A 392 -3.14 19.17 -22.73
CA LYS A 392 -1.88 19.03 -21.97
C LYS A 392 -1.98 18.04 -20.80
N ALA A 393 -3.16 17.89 -20.18
CA ALA A 393 -3.39 16.94 -19.10
C ALA A 393 -3.36 15.48 -19.57
N ASN A 394 -3.77 15.25 -20.83
CA ASN A 394 -3.78 13.94 -21.49
C ASN A 394 -4.42 12.82 -20.66
N ILE A 395 -5.61 13.09 -20.13
CA ILE A 395 -6.40 12.08 -19.43
C ILE A 395 -7.17 11.25 -20.46
N ARG A 396 -6.57 10.14 -20.92
CA ARG A 396 -7.13 9.28 -21.98
C ARG A 396 -8.57 8.83 -21.70
N CYS A 397 -8.94 8.57 -20.45
CA CYS A 397 -10.30 8.16 -20.09
C CYS A 397 -11.36 9.28 -20.20
N LEU A 398 -10.94 10.55 -20.33
CA LEU A 398 -11.82 11.67 -20.68
C LEU A 398 -11.80 11.97 -22.20
N ARG A 399 -11.17 11.12 -23.03
CA ARG A 399 -11.01 11.28 -24.48
C ARG A 399 -11.62 10.15 -25.30
N CYS A 400 -12.61 9.42 -24.77
CA CYS A 400 -13.12 8.22 -25.45
C CYS A 400 -13.59 8.52 -26.88
N SER A 401 -13.24 7.62 -27.82
CA SER A 401 -13.30 7.81 -29.28
C SER A 401 -14.70 7.70 -29.88
N THR A 402 -15.68 7.21 -29.12
CA THR A 402 -17.08 7.16 -29.52
C THR A 402 -17.83 8.27 -28.79
N ARG A 403 -18.08 9.38 -29.50
CA ARG A 403 -18.95 10.52 -29.08
C ARG A 403 -18.46 11.35 -27.87
N GLY A 404 -17.28 11.95 -27.95
CA GLY A 404 -17.07 13.23 -27.23
C GLY A 404 -15.65 13.64 -26.93
N SER A 405 -15.03 14.39 -27.84
CA SER A 405 -13.81 15.14 -27.58
C SER A 405 -14.07 16.49 -26.88
N SER A 406 -15.33 16.85 -26.65
CA SER A 406 -15.77 18.11 -26.04
C SER A 406 -16.58 17.89 -24.76
N GLU A 407 -16.56 18.89 -23.87
CA GLU A 407 -17.37 18.94 -22.65
C GLU A 407 -18.87 18.78 -22.94
N ARG A 408 -19.33 19.35 -24.07
CA ARG A 408 -20.70 19.28 -24.56
C ARG A 408 -21.15 17.83 -24.80
N SER A 409 -20.36 17.06 -25.54
CA SER A 409 -20.70 15.66 -25.85
C SER A 409 -20.72 14.77 -24.59
N MET A 410 -19.89 15.07 -23.59
CA MET A 410 -19.93 14.34 -22.31
C MET A 410 -21.18 14.67 -21.50
N MET A 411 -21.61 15.94 -21.48
CA MET A 411 -22.84 16.36 -20.82
C MET A 411 -24.08 15.79 -21.52
N GLU A 412 -24.10 15.78 -22.85
CA GLU A 412 -25.13 15.12 -23.67
C GLU A 412 -25.21 13.63 -23.38
N ALA A 413 -24.06 12.94 -23.22
CA ALA A 413 -24.01 11.53 -22.85
C ALA A 413 -24.49 11.24 -21.42
N ILE A 414 -24.26 12.15 -20.46
CA ILE A 414 -24.83 12.04 -19.10
C ILE A 414 -26.34 12.24 -19.11
N ALA A 415 -26.81 13.16 -19.95
CA ALA A 415 -28.22 13.54 -20.04
C ALA A 415 -29.07 12.52 -20.81
N ASN A 416 -28.46 11.73 -21.71
CA ASN A 416 -29.17 10.74 -22.50
C ASN A 416 -29.36 9.42 -21.72
N PRO A 417 -30.61 9.03 -21.38
CA PRO A 417 -30.91 7.81 -20.63
C PRO A 417 -30.57 6.52 -21.39
N ASP A 418 -30.46 6.56 -22.72
CA ASP A 418 -30.14 5.41 -23.58
C ASP A 418 -28.62 5.17 -23.68
N VAL A 419 -27.80 6.09 -23.14
CA VAL A 419 -26.36 5.90 -23.05
C VAL A 419 -26.06 4.96 -21.88
N THR A 420 -25.95 3.68 -22.22
CA THR A 420 -25.60 2.59 -21.30
C THR A 420 -24.16 2.68 -20.76
N GLU A 421 -23.32 3.61 -21.26
CA GLU A 421 -21.96 3.84 -20.77
C GLU A 421 -21.88 5.14 -19.95
N CYS A 422 -21.80 5.04 -18.61
CA CYS A 422 -21.66 6.22 -17.76
C CYS A 422 -20.27 6.88 -17.96
N PRO A 423 -20.21 8.16 -18.38
CA PRO A 423 -18.94 8.82 -18.62
C PRO A 423 -18.26 9.22 -17.30
N TRP A 424 -16.93 9.19 -17.30
CA TRP A 424 -16.09 9.52 -16.13
C TRP A 424 -16.34 10.96 -15.63
N MET A 425 -16.80 11.14 -14.40
CA MET A 425 -16.93 12.48 -13.76
C MET A 425 -15.74 12.78 -12.84
N VAL A 426 -15.33 14.03 -12.67
CA VAL A 426 -14.38 14.40 -11.61
C VAL A 426 -15.11 14.47 -10.26
N ALA A 427 -14.52 13.89 -9.22
CA ALA A 427 -15.07 13.94 -7.87
C ALA A 427 -15.02 15.37 -7.31
N PRO A 428 -15.89 15.71 -6.34
CA PRO A 428 -15.97 17.05 -5.77
C PRO A 428 -14.76 17.43 -4.90
N THR A 429 -13.67 16.65 -4.89
CA THR A 429 -12.42 16.95 -4.19
C THR A 429 -11.22 16.44 -4.99
N PHE A 430 -10.08 17.13 -4.91
CA PHE A 430 -8.81 16.67 -5.48
C PHE A 430 -7.69 16.73 -4.43
N GLU A 431 -6.57 16.01 -4.64
CA GLU A 431 -5.37 16.20 -3.81
C GLU A 431 -4.29 16.95 -4.59
N THR A 432 -3.52 17.82 -3.93
CA THR A 432 -2.36 18.48 -4.54
C THR A 432 -1.16 18.54 -3.60
N ASP A 433 0.05 18.61 -4.14
CA ASP A 433 1.29 18.91 -3.40
C ASP A 433 1.95 20.23 -3.86
N GLY A 434 1.17 21.07 -4.55
CA GLY A 434 1.62 22.30 -5.19
C GLY A 434 2.23 22.10 -6.58
N HIS A 435 2.41 20.85 -7.05
CA HIS A 435 2.89 20.58 -8.42
C HIS A 435 2.18 19.44 -9.13
N GLN A 436 1.64 18.49 -8.38
CA GLN A 436 0.87 17.37 -8.88
C GLN A 436 -0.55 17.48 -8.36
N ILE A 437 -1.52 17.21 -9.20
CA ILE A 437 -2.90 17.00 -8.79
C ILE A 437 -3.23 15.52 -8.93
N LYS A 438 -3.92 14.97 -7.93
CA LYS A 438 -4.65 13.72 -8.04
C LYS A 438 -6.13 14.02 -8.16
N LEU A 439 -6.68 13.74 -9.33
CA LEU A 439 -8.10 13.80 -9.61
C LEU A 439 -8.70 12.43 -9.35
N SER A 440 -9.66 12.35 -8.44
CA SER A 440 -10.52 11.17 -8.34
C SER A 440 -11.60 11.31 -9.42
N LEU A 441 -11.71 10.31 -10.28
CA LEU A 441 -12.76 10.19 -11.28
C LEU A 441 -13.79 9.17 -10.80
N MET A 442 -15.07 9.43 -11.03
CA MET A 442 -16.22 8.62 -10.61
C MET A 442 -16.88 7.99 -11.85
N THR A 443 -17.25 6.72 -11.75
CA THR A 443 -18.06 5.98 -12.76
C THR A 443 -19.06 5.08 -12.09
N SER A 444 -20.22 4.83 -12.70
CA SER A 444 -21.15 3.79 -12.23
C SER A 444 -20.54 2.39 -12.37
N HIS A 445 -20.75 1.51 -11.38
CA HIS A 445 -20.20 0.16 -11.37
C HIS A 445 -20.88 -0.77 -12.39
N GLY A 446 -22.16 -0.53 -12.70
CA GLY A 446 -23.00 -1.42 -13.52
C GLY A 446 -22.57 -1.56 -14.98
N THR A 447 -21.77 -0.63 -15.52
CA THR A 447 -21.50 -0.53 -16.96
C THR A 447 -20.08 -0.94 -17.33
N ASN A 448 -19.13 -0.93 -16.37
CA ASN A 448 -17.75 -1.37 -16.60
C ASN A 448 -17.11 -1.88 -15.30
N PRO A 449 -17.47 -3.10 -14.85
CA PRO A 449 -16.94 -3.66 -13.63
C PRO A 449 -15.40 -3.70 -13.69
N GLY A 450 -14.75 -3.36 -12.58
CA GLY A 450 -13.30 -3.51 -12.51
C GLY A 450 -12.85 -4.93 -12.74
N PRO A 451 -11.61 -5.15 -13.21
CA PRO A 451 -11.08 -6.50 -13.30
C PRO A 451 -11.29 -7.23 -11.97
N PRO A 452 -11.89 -8.43 -11.98
CA PRO A 452 -12.09 -9.24 -10.78
C PRO A 452 -10.77 -9.38 -9.99
N GLY A 453 -10.86 -9.48 -8.66
CA GLY A 453 -9.66 -9.69 -7.81
C GLY A 453 -8.73 -8.50 -7.63
N LEU A 454 -8.80 -7.45 -8.47
CA LEU A 454 -7.88 -6.31 -8.43
C LEU A 454 -7.97 -5.50 -7.12
N ARG A 455 -9.19 -5.34 -6.60
CA ARG A 455 -9.45 -4.68 -5.31
C ARG A 455 -8.81 -5.47 -4.17
N TYR A 456 -8.97 -6.79 -4.15
CA TYR A 456 -8.33 -7.66 -3.17
C TYR A 456 -6.80 -7.63 -3.28
N LEU A 457 -6.23 -7.59 -4.49
CA LEU A 457 -4.77 -7.39 -4.68
C LEU A 457 -4.28 -6.06 -4.08
N HIS A 458 -5.12 -5.02 -4.14
CA HIS A 458 -4.83 -3.72 -3.53
C HIS A 458 -4.84 -3.79 -2.00
N GLU A 459 -5.89 -4.37 -1.43
CA GLU A 459 -6.16 -4.40 0.01
C GLU A 459 -5.36 -5.49 0.75
N ALA A 460 -5.43 -6.74 0.30
CA ALA A 460 -4.81 -7.92 0.93
C ALA A 460 -3.43 -8.30 0.34
N GLY A 461 -3.01 -7.67 -0.77
CA GLY A 461 -1.78 -8.03 -1.46
C GLY A 461 -1.90 -9.36 -2.20
N TYR A 462 -0.85 -10.19 -2.19
CA TYR A 462 -0.83 -11.45 -2.95
C TYR A 462 -1.64 -12.58 -2.29
N LYS A 463 -2.20 -12.36 -1.10
CA LYS A 463 -3.11 -13.28 -0.43
C LYS A 463 -4.53 -13.04 -0.94
N LEU A 464 -4.79 -13.43 -2.19
CA LEU A 464 -6.11 -13.31 -2.79
C LEU A 464 -7.07 -14.30 -2.13
N ARG A 465 -8.32 -13.87 -1.91
CA ARG A 465 -9.37 -14.75 -1.42
C ARG A 465 -9.55 -15.90 -2.42
N THR A 466 -9.62 -17.13 -1.92
CA THR A 466 -10.01 -18.28 -2.71
C THR A 466 -11.50 -18.15 -2.99
N LYS A 467 -11.84 -17.88 -4.25
CA LYS A 467 -13.22 -17.97 -4.75
C LYS A 467 -13.21 -19.03 -5.83
N ASN A 468 -14.12 -19.97 -5.70
CA ASN A 468 -14.34 -21.04 -6.66
C ASN A 468 -14.87 -20.41 -7.97
N GLU A 469 -14.04 -20.37 -9.00
CA GLU A 469 -14.38 -19.85 -10.33
C GLU A 469 -13.94 -20.85 -11.41
N GLY A 470 -14.80 -21.14 -12.38
CA GLY A 470 -14.48 -22.04 -13.48
C GLY A 470 -13.35 -21.49 -14.36
N ILE A 471 -12.45 -22.35 -14.83
CA ILE A 471 -11.36 -21.93 -15.74
C ILE A 471 -11.91 -21.31 -17.03
N MET A 472 -13.06 -21.80 -17.50
CA MET A 472 -13.82 -21.23 -18.61
C MET A 472 -14.21 -19.78 -18.37
N ASP A 473 -14.80 -19.49 -17.21
CA ASP A 473 -15.18 -18.12 -16.83
C ASP A 473 -13.96 -17.21 -16.71
N VAL A 474 -12.87 -17.74 -16.16
CA VAL A 474 -11.62 -17.01 -15.99
C VAL A 474 -11.03 -16.65 -17.35
N VAL A 475 -10.90 -17.60 -18.27
CA VAL A 475 -10.33 -17.35 -19.62
C VAL A 475 -11.30 -16.51 -20.46
N GLY A 476 -12.59 -16.83 -20.45
CA GLY A 476 -13.63 -16.14 -21.22
C GLY A 476 -13.83 -14.68 -20.81
N ARG A 477 -13.66 -14.33 -19.53
CA ARG A 477 -13.66 -12.92 -19.09
C ARG A 477 -12.46 -12.14 -19.62
N GLY A 478 -11.35 -12.80 -19.94
CA GLY A 478 -10.14 -12.21 -20.52
C GLY A 478 -9.46 -11.13 -19.67
N ARG A 479 -9.85 -10.93 -18.41
CA ARG A 479 -9.31 -9.90 -17.51
C ARG A 479 -9.56 -10.26 -16.05
N GLY A 480 -8.60 -9.98 -15.17
CA GLY A 480 -8.77 -10.15 -13.73
C GLY A 480 -7.53 -10.68 -13.02
N VAL A 481 -7.62 -10.81 -11.69
CA VAL A 481 -6.62 -11.45 -10.86
C VAL A 481 -7.28 -12.56 -10.04
N TYR A 482 -6.78 -13.78 -10.18
CA TYR A 482 -7.37 -14.98 -9.62
C TYR A 482 -6.35 -15.73 -8.75
N ASN A 483 -6.84 -16.51 -7.80
CA ASN A 483 -6.02 -17.40 -6.99
C ASN A 483 -6.02 -18.79 -7.62
N ASP A 484 -4.86 -19.38 -7.87
CA ASP A 484 -4.77 -20.73 -8.47
C ASP A 484 -5.54 -21.80 -7.68
N HIS A 485 -5.61 -21.69 -6.35
CA HIS A 485 -6.36 -22.61 -5.49
C HIS A 485 -7.88 -22.49 -5.65
N GLY A 486 -8.36 -21.35 -6.13
CA GLY A 486 -9.79 -21.07 -6.34
C GLY A 486 -10.27 -21.38 -7.74
N ILE A 487 -9.40 -21.76 -8.67
CA ILE A 487 -9.83 -22.10 -10.02
C ILE A 487 -10.35 -23.53 -10.03
N ILE A 488 -11.58 -23.71 -10.49
CA ILE A 488 -12.18 -25.02 -10.78
C ILE A 488 -11.83 -25.34 -12.23
N PHE A 489 -11.16 -26.46 -12.44
CA PHE A 489 -10.92 -27.00 -13.76
C PHE A 489 -12.07 -27.95 -14.07
N GLY A 490 -12.78 -27.73 -15.18
CA GLY A 490 -13.76 -28.67 -15.69
C GLY A 490 -13.08 -29.87 -16.37
N GLU A 491 -13.89 -30.78 -16.91
CA GLU A 491 -13.40 -31.97 -17.61
C GLU A 491 -12.77 -31.64 -18.97
N ASP A 492 -13.20 -30.54 -19.57
CA ASP A 492 -12.76 -30.08 -20.88
C ASP A 492 -11.47 -29.24 -20.80
N ARG A 493 -10.39 -29.81 -21.35
CA ARG A 493 -9.06 -29.17 -21.45
C ARG A 493 -8.94 -28.24 -22.66
N THR A 494 -9.80 -28.37 -23.66
CA THR A 494 -9.72 -27.65 -24.96
C THR A 494 -9.75 -26.13 -24.76
N VAL A 495 -10.39 -25.68 -23.70
CA VAL A 495 -10.44 -24.29 -23.22
C VAL A 495 -9.07 -23.63 -23.14
N LEU A 496 -8.08 -24.38 -22.65
CA LEU A 496 -6.71 -23.92 -22.51
C LEU A 496 -5.90 -24.16 -23.78
N ASP A 497 -6.29 -25.13 -24.61
CA ASP A 497 -5.54 -25.51 -25.80
C ASP A 497 -5.46 -24.36 -26.82
N ASP A 498 -6.58 -23.63 -27.00
CA ASP A 498 -6.65 -22.41 -27.82
C ASP A 498 -6.14 -21.14 -27.11
N ALA A 499 -5.87 -21.22 -25.81
CA ALA A 499 -5.45 -20.07 -25.04
C ALA A 499 -3.93 -19.90 -25.16
N MET A 500 -3.49 -18.68 -25.43
CA MET A 500 -2.09 -18.34 -25.22
C MET A 500 -1.86 -18.28 -23.71
N LEU A 501 -0.93 -19.11 -23.23
CA LEU A 501 -0.57 -19.21 -21.82
C LEU A 501 0.80 -18.62 -21.59
N GLY A 502 0.96 -17.87 -20.51
CA GLY A 502 2.23 -17.28 -20.11
C GLY A 502 2.60 -17.60 -18.68
N GLY A 503 3.76 -18.20 -18.45
CA GLY A 503 4.35 -18.30 -17.11
C GLY A 503 5.17 -17.06 -16.79
N VAL A 504 5.07 -16.53 -15.56
CA VAL A 504 5.92 -15.41 -15.09
C VAL A 504 6.50 -15.73 -13.71
N ASP A 505 7.82 -15.92 -13.63
CA ASP A 505 8.56 -16.00 -12.36
C ASP A 505 9.28 -14.68 -12.08
N PRO A 506 8.93 -13.96 -11.00
CA PRO A 506 9.65 -12.76 -10.62
C PRO A 506 10.97 -13.09 -9.90
N GLY A 507 11.97 -13.51 -10.69
CA GLY A 507 13.30 -13.94 -10.29
C GLY A 507 14.20 -12.84 -9.69
N VAL A 508 15.47 -13.18 -9.44
CA VAL A 508 16.47 -12.25 -8.85
C VAL A 508 17.40 -11.66 -9.91
N CYS A 509 17.88 -12.49 -10.86
CA CYS A 509 18.81 -12.06 -11.92
C CYS A 509 18.06 -11.72 -13.22
N LYS A 510 17.01 -12.50 -13.54
CA LYS A 510 15.97 -12.17 -14.51
C LYS A 510 14.69 -11.82 -13.76
N PRO A 511 14.54 -10.55 -13.33
CA PRO A 511 13.41 -10.14 -12.53
C PRO A 511 12.04 -10.33 -13.19
N LEU A 512 12.00 -10.41 -14.52
CA LEU A 512 10.84 -10.91 -15.27
C LEU A 512 11.37 -11.88 -16.32
N CYS A 513 10.94 -13.13 -16.23
CA CYS A 513 11.17 -14.15 -17.24
C CYS A 513 9.80 -14.70 -17.61
N ASN A 514 9.50 -14.68 -18.90
CA ASN A 514 8.22 -15.14 -19.40
C ASN A 514 8.43 -16.14 -20.54
N ILE A 515 7.64 -17.20 -20.52
CA ILE A 515 7.56 -18.20 -21.57
C ILE A 515 6.10 -18.26 -21.99
N TYR A 516 5.83 -18.07 -23.28
CA TYR A 516 4.50 -18.20 -23.86
C TYR A 516 4.42 -19.35 -24.85
N ALA A 517 3.29 -20.06 -24.80
CA ALA A 517 2.89 -21.07 -25.77
C ALA A 517 1.37 -21.15 -25.84
N LEU A 518 0.84 -21.75 -26.91
CA LEU A 518 -0.54 -22.27 -26.87
C LEU A 518 -0.64 -23.35 -25.80
N GLY A 519 -1.80 -23.50 -25.16
CA GLY A 519 -1.96 -24.52 -24.13
C GLY A 519 -1.79 -25.94 -24.64
N ALA A 520 -2.12 -26.18 -25.91
CA ALA A 520 -1.91 -27.46 -26.59
C ALA A 520 -0.42 -27.84 -26.64
N ASP A 521 0.42 -26.83 -26.91
CA ASP A 521 1.87 -26.98 -27.09
C ASP A 521 2.66 -26.88 -25.78
N TRP A 522 1.96 -26.73 -24.64
CA TRP A 522 2.63 -26.48 -23.38
C TRP A 522 3.31 -27.74 -22.83
N ASP A 523 4.63 -27.86 -23.06
CA ASP A 523 5.51 -28.79 -22.35
C ASP A 523 6.62 -28.03 -21.58
N PRO A 524 6.66 -28.12 -20.25
CA PRO A 524 7.72 -27.53 -19.42
C PRO A 524 9.14 -27.98 -19.79
N THR A 525 9.31 -29.17 -20.37
CA THR A 525 10.62 -29.72 -20.75
C THR A 525 11.05 -29.15 -22.09
N ALA A 526 10.21 -29.23 -23.13
CA ALA A 526 10.43 -28.59 -24.42
C ALA A 526 10.64 -27.08 -24.29
N ALA A 527 9.88 -26.40 -23.42
CA ALA A 527 10.01 -24.96 -23.16
C ALA A 527 11.41 -24.55 -22.67
N LEU A 528 12.08 -25.44 -21.92
CA LEU A 528 13.43 -25.18 -21.41
C LEU A 528 14.53 -25.58 -22.40
N GLN A 529 14.28 -26.59 -23.24
CA GLN A 529 15.22 -27.09 -24.26
C GLN A 529 15.23 -26.25 -25.53
N HIS A 530 14.04 -25.95 -26.05
CA HIS A 530 13.83 -25.33 -27.35
C HIS A 530 13.33 -23.89 -27.20
N ARG A 531 14.10 -23.06 -26.48
CA ARG A 531 13.77 -21.65 -26.25
C ARG A 531 13.34 -20.85 -27.50
N PRO A 532 13.89 -21.08 -28.72
CA PRO A 532 13.45 -20.37 -29.91
C PRO A 532 12.03 -20.76 -30.39
N ALA A 533 11.57 -21.97 -30.06
CA ALA A 533 10.22 -22.45 -30.41
C ALA A 533 9.13 -21.84 -29.52
N PHE A 534 9.51 -21.18 -28.42
CA PHE A 534 8.62 -20.51 -27.50
C PHE A 534 8.85 -19.00 -27.57
N ASN A 535 7.78 -18.23 -27.41
CA ASN A 535 7.91 -16.79 -27.26
C ASN A 535 8.56 -16.51 -25.90
N TYR A 536 9.87 -16.29 -25.91
CA TYR A 536 10.68 -16.10 -24.72
C TYR A 536 10.97 -14.61 -24.51
N VAL A 537 10.49 -14.05 -23.40
CA VAL A 537 10.67 -12.63 -23.08
C VAL A 537 11.33 -12.47 -21.72
N VAL A 538 12.46 -11.76 -21.68
CA VAL A 538 13.20 -11.48 -20.45
C VAL A 538 13.39 -10.00 -20.24
N VAL A 539 13.18 -9.56 -19.00
CA VAL A 539 13.67 -8.27 -18.52
C VAL A 539 14.75 -8.52 -17.48
N THR A 540 15.99 -8.15 -17.83
CA THR A 540 17.18 -8.33 -17.00
C THR A 540 17.20 -7.38 -15.81
N GLU A 541 18.02 -7.69 -14.80
CA GLU A 541 18.20 -6.79 -13.66
C GLU A 541 18.75 -5.42 -14.07
N GLU A 542 19.59 -5.36 -15.10
CA GLU A 542 20.14 -4.10 -15.60
C GLU A 542 19.08 -3.24 -16.28
N GLU A 543 18.22 -3.85 -17.08
CA GLU A 543 17.05 -3.18 -17.65
C GLU A 543 16.13 -2.71 -16.53
N VAL A 544 15.80 -3.53 -15.53
CA VAL A 544 15.00 -3.08 -14.39
C VAL A 544 15.73 -2.00 -13.58
N LYS A 545 17.07 -2.01 -13.47
CA LYS A 545 17.85 -0.92 -12.85
C LYS A 545 17.73 0.39 -13.64
N LYS A 546 17.84 0.33 -14.97
CA LYS A 546 17.68 1.46 -15.90
C LYS A 546 16.24 1.99 -15.87
N LEU A 547 15.27 1.08 -15.86
CA LEU A 547 13.82 1.33 -15.89
C LEU A 547 13.23 1.68 -14.51
N SER A 548 13.88 1.34 -13.39
CA SER A 548 13.37 1.66 -12.05
C SER A 548 13.73 3.08 -11.59
N GLY A 549 14.57 3.80 -12.34
CA GLY A 549 15.04 5.14 -12.01
C GLY A 549 15.80 5.25 -10.68
N ARG A 550 16.11 4.13 -10.00
CA ARG A 550 16.75 4.11 -8.68
C ARG A 550 18.17 4.66 -8.75
N LYS A 551 18.99 4.19 -9.71
CA LYS A 551 20.35 4.70 -9.94
C LYS A 551 20.33 6.20 -10.27
N LYS A 552 19.43 6.62 -11.17
CA LYS A 552 19.24 8.04 -11.52
C LYS A 552 18.84 8.89 -10.30
N THR A 553 17.97 8.38 -9.43
CA THR A 553 17.55 9.08 -8.21
C THR A 553 18.69 9.20 -7.20
N ALA A 554 19.46 8.12 -6.99
CA ALA A 554 20.61 8.12 -6.08
C ALA A 554 21.72 9.05 -6.58
N HIS A 555 22.04 9.00 -7.88
CA HIS A 555 23.01 9.88 -8.51
C HIS A 555 22.58 11.35 -8.41
N GLN A 556 21.34 11.68 -8.77
CA GLN A 556 20.82 13.05 -8.64
C GLN A 556 20.84 13.54 -7.19
N GLU A 557 20.50 12.70 -6.23
CA GLU A 557 20.58 13.05 -4.81
C GLU A 557 22.03 13.30 -4.39
N ALA A 558 23.00 12.56 -4.92
CA ALA A 558 24.43 12.80 -4.69
C ALA A 558 24.87 14.14 -5.32
N VAL A 559 24.49 14.43 -6.56
CA VAL A 559 24.76 15.71 -7.24
C VAL A 559 24.15 16.88 -6.46
N VAL A 560 22.90 16.77 -6.03
CA VAL A 560 22.23 17.80 -5.22
C VAL A 560 22.98 18.02 -3.90
N ARG A 561 23.46 16.96 -3.24
CA ARG A 561 24.25 17.11 -2.01
C ARG A 561 25.61 17.77 -2.25
N ALA A 562 26.24 17.53 -3.39
CA ALA A 562 27.47 18.21 -3.77
C ALA A 562 27.22 19.70 -4.05
N GLN A 563 26.14 20.02 -4.77
CA GLN A 563 25.77 21.40 -5.13
C GLN A 563 25.14 22.20 -3.98
N GLN A 564 24.64 21.55 -2.94
CA GLN A 564 23.94 22.19 -1.82
C GLN A 564 24.58 21.80 -0.47
N PRO A 565 25.71 22.44 -0.10
CA PRO A 565 26.45 22.10 1.12
C PRO A 565 25.61 22.20 2.40
N LYS A 566 24.74 23.21 2.50
CA LYS A 566 23.82 23.39 3.64
C LYS A 566 22.86 22.21 3.78
N TYR A 567 22.32 21.70 2.67
CA TYR A 567 21.45 20.52 2.66
C TYR A 567 22.20 19.23 3.01
N ALA A 568 23.40 19.04 2.46
CA ALA A 568 24.24 17.89 2.78
C ALA A 568 24.66 17.88 4.26
N SER A 569 25.05 19.04 4.80
CA SER A 569 25.36 19.22 6.21
C SER A 569 24.15 18.92 7.09
N ALA A 570 22.97 19.44 6.74
CA ALA A 570 21.72 19.17 7.45
C ALA A 570 21.43 17.68 7.59
N LEU A 571 21.57 16.91 6.51
CA LEU A 571 21.39 15.45 6.53
C LEU A 571 22.41 14.76 7.43
N ARG A 572 23.69 15.14 7.35
CA ARG A 572 24.75 14.56 8.19
C ARG A 572 24.48 14.81 9.68
N THR A 573 24.08 16.02 10.03
CA THR A 573 23.76 16.38 11.42
C THR A 573 22.60 15.54 11.96
N VAL A 574 21.48 15.48 11.23
CA VAL A 574 20.28 14.73 11.68
C VAL A 574 20.54 13.21 11.70
N TRP A 575 21.40 12.68 10.83
CA TRP A 575 21.76 11.25 10.82
C TRP A 575 22.59 10.79 12.02
N ARG A 576 23.23 11.70 12.76
CA ARG A 576 23.99 11.35 13.98
C ARG A 576 23.07 10.93 15.13
N TYR A 577 21.80 11.31 15.09
CA TYR A 577 20.86 11.10 16.18
C TYR A 577 19.81 10.03 15.84
N ARG A 578 19.33 9.30 16.86
CA ARG A 578 18.34 8.24 16.68
C ARG A 578 16.94 8.83 16.55
N LYS A 579 16.45 8.97 15.32
CA LYS A 579 15.07 9.42 15.04
C LYS A 579 13.94 8.58 15.67
N ARG A 580 14.19 7.29 15.92
CA ARG A 580 13.21 6.34 16.45
C ARG A 580 13.78 5.77 17.73
N THR A 581 13.36 6.35 18.84
CA THR A 581 13.89 6.05 20.16
C THR A 581 12.77 6.21 21.18
N SER A 582 12.77 5.34 22.18
CA SER A 582 11.89 5.42 23.34
C SER A 582 12.57 6.13 24.53
N ASP A 583 13.80 6.59 24.33
CA ASP A 583 14.52 7.49 25.23
C ASP A 583 14.16 8.94 24.88
N VAL A 584 13.54 9.65 25.83
CA VAL A 584 13.14 11.05 25.69
C VAL A 584 14.33 11.95 25.41
N SER A 585 15.47 11.72 26.08
CA SER A 585 16.68 12.55 25.91
C SER A 585 17.25 12.42 24.51
N GLU A 586 17.33 11.20 23.98
CA GLU A 586 17.75 10.96 22.59
C GLU A 586 16.78 11.58 21.57
N LEU A 587 15.48 11.53 21.85
CA LEU A 587 14.47 12.19 21.00
C LEU A 587 14.62 13.71 21.03
N VAL A 588 14.80 14.31 22.20
CA VAL A 588 15.02 15.75 22.36
C VAL A 588 16.27 16.19 21.60
N ARG A 589 17.39 15.45 21.74
CA ARG A 589 18.62 15.70 20.94
C ARG A 589 18.35 15.66 19.44
N TYR A 590 17.58 14.67 18.97
CA TYR A 590 17.17 14.58 17.56
C TYR A 590 16.32 15.79 17.13
N CYS A 591 15.38 16.23 17.96
CA CYS A 591 14.54 17.40 17.69
C CYS A 591 15.35 18.70 17.63
N ILE A 592 16.27 18.92 18.58
CA ILE A 592 17.20 20.07 18.57
C ILE A 592 18.05 20.06 17.30
N ALA A 593 18.61 18.91 16.93
CA ALA A 593 19.37 18.75 15.71
C ALA A 593 18.53 19.07 14.47
N TRP A 594 17.26 18.66 14.44
CA TRP A 594 16.32 19.00 13.38
C TRP A 594 16.10 20.51 13.31
N LYS A 595 15.73 21.14 14.42
CA LYS A 595 15.46 22.59 14.51
C LYS A 595 16.62 23.41 13.98
N ARG A 596 17.86 23.07 14.35
CA ARG A 596 19.08 23.74 13.88
C ARG A 596 19.26 23.70 12.36
N VAL A 597 18.84 22.62 11.71
CA VAL A 597 19.11 22.41 10.28
C VAL A 597 17.89 22.63 9.39
N GLU A 598 16.77 23.02 9.99
CA GLU A 598 15.47 22.96 9.33
C GLU A 598 15.38 23.83 8.09
N HIS A 599 15.96 25.03 8.16
CA HIS A 599 15.94 26.00 7.09
C HIS A 599 16.69 25.46 5.86
N GLY A 600 17.92 24.98 6.06
CA GLY A 600 18.73 24.38 4.99
C GLY A 600 18.13 23.10 4.42
N TYR A 601 17.45 22.32 5.26
CA TYR A 601 16.74 21.13 4.81
C TYR A 601 15.52 21.48 3.94
N TRP A 602 14.68 22.40 4.40
CA TRP A 602 13.41 22.75 3.73
C TRP A 602 13.60 23.60 2.48
N ALA A 603 14.55 24.54 2.48
CA ALA A 603 14.91 25.33 1.30
C ALA A 603 15.19 24.44 0.07
N GLU A 604 15.84 23.30 0.29
CA GLU A 604 16.17 22.35 -0.78
C GLU A 604 15.05 21.32 -1.02
N LYS A 605 14.43 20.77 0.04
CA LYS A 605 13.38 19.73 -0.12
C LYS A 605 12.07 20.24 -0.71
N LEU A 606 11.70 21.48 -0.41
CA LEU A 606 10.46 22.09 -0.88
C LEU A 606 10.68 23.00 -2.09
N ARG A 607 11.91 23.07 -2.63
CA ARG A 607 12.23 23.82 -3.84
C ARG A 607 11.31 23.42 -5.00
N LYS A 608 10.68 24.40 -5.63
CA LYS A 608 9.78 24.24 -6.80
C LYS A 608 10.38 23.31 -7.86
N VAL A 609 11.63 23.58 -8.24
CA VAL A 609 12.40 22.77 -9.21
C VAL A 609 12.50 21.29 -8.79
N ARG A 610 12.73 21.00 -7.50
CA ARG A 610 12.85 19.62 -7.01
C ARG A 610 11.54 18.86 -7.07
N LYS A 611 10.44 19.53 -6.72
CA LYS A 611 9.10 18.96 -6.77
C LYS A 611 8.65 18.71 -8.22
N VAL A 612 8.96 19.64 -9.14
CA VAL A 612 8.75 19.45 -10.61
C VAL A 612 9.54 18.26 -11.13
N LYS A 613 10.86 18.20 -10.86
CA LYS A 613 11.71 17.04 -11.23
C LYS A 613 11.20 15.74 -10.60
N ALA A 614 10.58 15.78 -9.41
CA ALA A 614 9.97 14.61 -8.80
C ALA A 614 8.74 14.13 -9.58
N PHE A 615 7.90 15.03 -10.07
CA PHE A 615 6.76 14.70 -10.92
C PHE A 615 7.19 14.15 -12.28
N GLU A 616 8.15 14.79 -12.95
CA GLU A 616 8.71 14.31 -14.22
C GLU A 616 9.27 12.89 -14.08
N ARG A 617 9.98 12.62 -12.98
CA ARG A 617 10.43 11.26 -12.66
C ARG A 617 9.28 10.30 -12.46
N PHE A 618 8.22 10.70 -11.74
CA PHE A 618 7.03 9.86 -11.59
C PHE A 618 6.41 9.51 -12.96
N ARG A 619 6.27 10.50 -13.86
CA ARG A 619 5.80 10.26 -15.24
C ARG A 619 6.72 9.32 -16.02
N ALA A 620 8.03 9.53 -15.94
CA ALA A 620 9.00 8.66 -16.58
C ALA A 620 8.89 7.22 -16.04
N LEU A 621 8.75 7.03 -14.73
CA LEU A 621 8.56 5.71 -14.12
C LEU A 621 7.24 5.05 -14.54
N GLN A 622 6.15 5.81 -14.69
CA GLN A 622 4.89 5.29 -15.21
C GLN A 622 5.02 4.85 -16.67
N SER A 623 5.67 5.67 -17.51
CA SER A 623 5.97 5.30 -18.89
C SER A 623 6.85 4.05 -18.98
N GLN A 624 7.84 3.91 -18.08
CA GLN A 624 8.68 2.73 -17.98
C GLN A 624 7.90 1.48 -17.54
N ALA A 625 6.96 1.62 -16.60
CA ALA A 625 6.07 0.51 -16.23
C ALA A 625 5.17 0.08 -17.40
N GLN A 626 4.69 1.03 -18.21
CA GLN A 626 3.96 0.73 -19.45
C GLN A 626 4.86 0.07 -20.49
N HIS A 627 6.13 0.43 -20.56
CA HIS A 627 7.09 -0.25 -21.43
C HIS A 627 7.33 -1.70 -20.98
N ILE A 628 7.56 -1.93 -19.68
CA ILE A 628 7.67 -3.29 -19.12
C ILE A 628 6.40 -4.10 -19.41
N LYS A 629 5.22 -3.48 -19.25
CA LYS A 629 3.95 -4.08 -19.65
C LYS A 629 3.98 -4.49 -21.12
N LYS A 630 4.32 -3.57 -22.05
CA LYS A 630 4.39 -3.89 -23.49
C LYS A 630 5.35 -5.04 -23.79
N VAL A 631 6.49 -5.10 -23.12
CA VAL A 631 7.44 -6.21 -23.24
C VAL A 631 6.79 -7.53 -22.80
N VAL A 632 6.17 -7.56 -21.62
CA VAL A 632 5.40 -8.74 -21.16
C VAL A 632 4.27 -9.11 -22.13
N PHE A 633 3.59 -8.14 -22.75
CA PHE A 633 2.49 -8.42 -23.67
C PHE A 633 2.90 -8.73 -25.10
N SER A 634 4.17 -8.51 -25.47
CA SER A 634 4.64 -8.77 -26.83
C SER A 634 4.51 -10.24 -27.24
N GLY A 635 4.60 -11.17 -26.29
CA GLY A 635 4.39 -12.61 -26.54
C GLY A 635 2.93 -13.05 -26.70
N PHE A 636 1.97 -12.14 -26.52
CA PHE A 636 0.52 -12.40 -26.65
C PHE A 636 -0.10 -11.82 -27.94
N GLN A 637 0.70 -11.31 -28.86
CA GLN A 637 0.19 -10.66 -30.07
C GLN A 637 -0.68 -11.64 -30.87
N GLY A 638 -1.89 -11.19 -31.25
CA GLY A 638 -2.82 -11.95 -32.09
C GLY A 638 -3.72 -12.98 -31.37
N ALA A 639 -3.49 -13.28 -30.09
CA ALA A 639 -4.31 -14.27 -29.37
C ALA A 639 -5.60 -13.65 -28.80
N ASP A 640 -6.74 -14.33 -28.94
CA ASP A 640 -8.03 -13.88 -28.37
C ASP A 640 -8.18 -14.29 -26.90
N LYS A 641 -7.78 -15.52 -26.56
CA LYS A 641 -7.78 -16.06 -25.20
C LYS A 641 -6.36 -15.93 -24.60
N ARG A 642 -6.22 -15.22 -23.48
CA ARG A 642 -4.92 -14.93 -22.84
C ARG A 642 -4.95 -15.18 -21.34
N LEU A 643 -4.05 -16.04 -20.87
CA LEU A 643 -3.90 -16.33 -19.44
C LEU A 643 -2.43 -16.25 -19.01
N ILE A 644 -2.17 -15.54 -17.91
CA ILE A 644 -0.85 -15.45 -17.29
C ILE A 644 -0.87 -16.15 -15.93
N VAL A 645 0.01 -17.11 -15.70
CA VAL A 645 0.29 -17.65 -14.37
C VAL A 645 1.48 -16.92 -13.77
N PHE A 646 1.22 -16.05 -12.79
CA PHE A 646 2.20 -15.20 -12.15
C PHE A 646 2.60 -15.76 -10.79
N GLY A 647 3.89 -16.02 -10.56
CA GLY A 647 4.40 -16.49 -9.27
C GLY A 647 4.03 -15.55 -8.12
N ASN A 648 3.48 -16.10 -7.03
CA ASN A 648 2.94 -15.31 -5.91
C ASN A 648 3.97 -14.43 -5.18
N GLY A 649 5.25 -14.56 -5.50
CA GLY A 649 6.30 -13.64 -5.08
C GLY A 649 6.59 -13.69 -3.58
N SER A 650 6.40 -14.86 -2.96
CA SER A 650 6.78 -15.13 -1.59
C SER A 650 8.28 -14.90 -1.32
N PHE A 651 9.13 -14.86 -2.36
CA PHE A 651 10.53 -14.43 -2.25
C PHE A 651 10.74 -12.90 -2.37
N LYS A 652 11.42 -12.32 -1.38
CA LYS A 652 11.87 -10.92 -1.39
C LYS A 652 13.13 -10.75 -2.24
N ALA A 653 13.29 -9.58 -2.88
CA ALA A 653 14.53 -9.22 -3.53
C ALA A 653 15.71 -9.34 -2.54
N LYS A 654 16.78 -10.04 -2.96
CA LYS A 654 18.01 -10.15 -2.18
C LYS A 654 18.66 -8.76 -2.03
N LYS A 655 19.39 -8.57 -0.93
CA LYS A 655 20.16 -7.33 -0.69
C LYS A 655 21.12 -7.10 -1.86
N GLY A 656 21.10 -5.90 -2.44
CA GLY A 656 21.91 -5.55 -3.62
C GLY A 656 21.17 -5.66 -4.95
N HIS A 657 20.06 -6.41 -5.01
CA HIS A 657 19.28 -6.57 -6.23
C HIS A 657 18.09 -5.61 -6.31
N VAL A 658 17.66 -5.27 -7.52
CA VAL A 658 16.48 -4.41 -7.72
C VAL A 658 15.18 -5.20 -7.49
N SER A 659 14.27 -4.57 -6.75
CA SER A 659 12.93 -5.11 -6.55
C SER A 659 12.03 -4.68 -7.70
N VAL A 660 11.41 -5.66 -8.34
CA VAL A 660 10.44 -5.51 -9.42
C VAL A 660 9.14 -4.92 -8.88
N PRO A 661 8.50 -3.97 -9.59
CA PRO A 661 7.19 -3.45 -9.23
C PRO A 661 6.06 -4.44 -9.58
N ARG A 662 6.12 -5.67 -9.05
CA ARG A 662 5.22 -6.80 -9.37
C ARG A 662 3.73 -6.43 -9.33
N LYS A 663 3.27 -5.76 -8.26
CA LYS A 663 1.88 -5.28 -8.15
C LYS A 663 1.46 -4.36 -9.30
N MET A 664 2.35 -3.49 -9.78
CA MET A 664 2.02 -2.62 -10.91
C MET A 664 1.90 -3.41 -12.20
N ILE A 665 2.78 -4.40 -12.41
CA ILE A 665 2.76 -5.28 -13.58
C ILE A 665 1.50 -6.13 -13.57
N ILE A 666 1.20 -6.83 -12.47
CA ILE A 666 -0.02 -7.64 -12.34
C ILE A 666 -1.27 -6.78 -12.58
N ARG A 667 -1.35 -5.57 -12.00
CA ARG A 667 -2.49 -4.67 -12.25
C ARG A 667 -2.60 -4.26 -13.71
N ALA A 668 -1.47 -4.01 -14.36
CA ALA A 668 -1.44 -3.66 -15.76
C ALA A 668 -1.85 -4.84 -16.64
N CYS A 669 -1.48 -6.06 -16.26
CA CYS A 669 -1.83 -7.28 -16.98
C CYS A 669 -3.29 -7.67 -16.80
N ALA A 670 -3.79 -7.61 -15.56
CA ALA A 670 -5.17 -7.95 -15.21
C ALA A 670 -6.23 -7.08 -15.91
N CYS A 671 -5.84 -5.97 -16.53
CA CYS A 671 -6.75 -5.15 -17.35
C CYS A 671 -6.93 -5.69 -18.78
N GLU A 672 -6.04 -6.56 -19.26
CA GLU A 672 -5.96 -7.02 -20.65
C GLU A 672 -5.87 -8.55 -20.80
N CYS A 673 -5.62 -9.28 -19.71
CA CYS A 673 -5.62 -10.74 -19.67
C CYS A 673 -6.03 -11.23 -18.28
N SER A 674 -6.37 -12.51 -18.18
CA SER A 674 -6.60 -13.16 -16.89
C SER A 674 -5.28 -13.51 -16.24
N VAL A 675 -5.05 -13.04 -15.01
CA VAL A 675 -3.83 -13.29 -14.25
C VAL A 675 -4.14 -14.24 -13.10
N VAL A 676 -3.56 -15.42 -13.12
CA VAL A 676 -3.64 -16.41 -12.04
C VAL A 676 -2.40 -16.31 -11.17
N MET A 677 -2.57 -16.11 -9.87
CA MET A 677 -1.46 -16.14 -8.92
C MET A 677 -1.11 -17.59 -8.61
N GLY A 678 0.03 -18.05 -9.13
CA GLY A 678 0.55 -19.42 -8.94
C GLY A 678 1.44 -19.56 -7.71
N ASP A 679 1.41 -20.73 -7.07
CA ASP A 679 2.39 -21.07 -6.03
C ASP A 679 3.80 -21.29 -6.61
N GLU A 680 4.76 -20.45 -6.19
CA GLU A 680 6.17 -20.53 -6.62
C GLU A 680 7.02 -21.41 -5.69
N ARG A 681 6.43 -22.02 -4.65
CA ARG A 681 7.19 -22.81 -3.68
C ARG A 681 7.83 -24.03 -4.35
N GLY A 682 9.15 -24.00 -4.45
CA GLY A 682 9.93 -25.12 -5.00
C GLY A 682 10.07 -25.10 -6.52
N SER A 683 9.45 -24.15 -7.24
CA SER A 683 9.52 -24.06 -8.70
C SER A 683 10.96 -23.96 -9.23
N SER A 684 11.86 -23.28 -8.51
CA SER A 684 13.28 -23.14 -8.86
C SER A 684 14.23 -24.12 -8.12
N LYS A 685 13.65 -25.13 -7.44
CA LYS A 685 14.38 -26.17 -6.72
C LYS A 685 14.26 -27.56 -7.36
N TYR A 686 13.19 -27.82 -8.09
CA TYR A 686 12.95 -29.11 -8.71
C TYR A 686 12.94 -28.96 -10.23
N CYS A 687 13.48 -29.97 -10.92
CA CYS A 687 13.39 -30.12 -12.36
C CYS A 687 11.93 -30.36 -12.76
N PRO A 688 11.50 -30.00 -13.98
CA PRO A 688 10.25 -30.52 -14.53
C PRO A 688 10.13 -32.05 -14.53
N CYS A 689 11.22 -32.81 -14.48
CA CYS A 689 11.15 -34.27 -14.28
C CYS A 689 10.86 -34.70 -12.82
N GLY A 690 10.81 -33.77 -11.87
CA GLY A 690 10.56 -34.03 -10.45
C GLY A 690 11.83 -34.12 -9.57
N GLN A 691 13.01 -34.27 -10.15
CA GLN A 691 14.26 -34.41 -9.39
C GLN A 691 14.71 -33.09 -8.75
N GLU A 692 15.28 -33.14 -7.55
CA GLU A 692 15.85 -31.97 -6.89
C GLU A 692 17.11 -31.47 -7.63
N LEU A 693 17.21 -30.15 -7.81
CA LEU A 693 18.26 -29.49 -8.56
C LEU A 693 19.41 -29.04 -7.67
N VAL A 694 20.63 -29.35 -8.11
CA VAL A 694 21.85 -28.90 -7.45
C VAL A 694 22.31 -27.56 -8.05
N ASN A 695 22.89 -26.68 -7.23
CA ASN A 695 23.51 -25.45 -7.74
C ASN A 695 24.86 -25.79 -8.35
N LEU A 696 25.09 -25.39 -9.61
CA LEU A 696 26.45 -25.38 -10.14
C LEU A 696 27.14 -24.09 -9.66
N ASN A 697 28.07 -24.20 -8.71
CA ASN A 697 28.79 -23.04 -8.16
C ASN A 697 29.75 -22.46 -9.23
N ARG A 698 29.35 -21.39 -9.92
CA ARG A 698 30.28 -20.47 -10.60
C ARG A 698 29.80 -19.02 -10.41
N GLU A 699 30.41 -18.32 -9.46
CA GLU A 699 30.03 -16.96 -9.02
C GLU A 699 30.39 -15.82 -10.01
N LYS A 700 31.02 -16.10 -11.16
CA LYS A 700 31.59 -15.05 -12.01
C LYS A 700 30.73 -14.56 -13.20
N SER A 701 29.69 -15.29 -13.62
CA SER A 701 28.95 -14.96 -14.87
C SER A 701 27.56 -14.32 -14.68
N GLY A 702 27.09 -14.16 -13.44
CA GLY A 702 25.73 -13.63 -13.16
C GLY A 702 24.58 -14.58 -13.54
N LYS A 703 24.87 -15.70 -14.21
CA LYS A 703 23.92 -16.78 -14.54
C LYS A 703 23.80 -17.74 -13.36
N ARG A 704 22.58 -18.18 -13.04
CA ARG A 704 22.33 -19.09 -11.92
C ARG A 704 21.98 -20.46 -12.48
N ILE A 705 22.99 -21.26 -12.79
CA ILE A 705 22.77 -22.55 -13.45
C ILE A 705 22.39 -23.61 -12.42
N ARG A 706 21.39 -24.42 -12.75
CA ARG A 706 20.95 -25.61 -12.03
C ARG A 706 21.22 -26.85 -12.85
N VAL A 707 21.53 -27.94 -12.17
CA VAL A 707 21.77 -29.25 -12.77
C VAL A 707 20.70 -30.21 -12.29
N CYS A 708 20.16 -30.99 -13.23
CA CYS A 708 19.35 -32.14 -12.90
C CYS A 708 20.27 -33.37 -12.79
N ASN A 709 20.23 -34.07 -11.66
CA ASN A 709 21.02 -35.28 -11.46
C ASN A 709 20.38 -36.54 -12.06
N ASN A 710 19.22 -36.41 -12.73
CA ASN A 710 18.61 -37.52 -13.43
C ASN A 710 19.27 -37.67 -14.80
N THR A 711 20.02 -38.76 -14.99
CA THR A 711 20.75 -39.08 -16.23
C THR A 711 19.85 -39.27 -17.43
N LEU A 712 18.57 -39.63 -17.21
CA LEU A 712 17.55 -39.77 -18.24
C LEU A 712 16.82 -38.45 -18.53
N CYS A 713 17.05 -37.41 -17.73
CA CYS A 713 16.41 -36.12 -17.96
C CYS A 713 17.12 -35.40 -19.10
N PRO A 714 16.41 -35.03 -20.17
CA PRO A 714 17.04 -34.38 -21.30
C PRO A 714 17.36 -32.89 -20.99
N LEU A 715 16.99 -32.42 -19.79
CA LEU A 715 17.41 -31.16 -19.18
C LEU A 715 18.59 -31.39 -18.24
N THR A 716 19.80 -31.53 -18.80
CA THR A 716 21.02 -31.72 -18.00
C THR A 716 21.37 -30.45 -17.20
N THR A 717 21.28 -29.27 -17.84
CA THR A 717 21.52 -27.97 -17.20
C THR A 717 20.58 -26.89 -17.72
N PHE A 718 20.14 -25.98 -16.84
CA PHE A 718 19.34 -24.82 -17.24
C PHE A 718 19.47 -23.66 -16.25
N ASP A 719 19.11 -22.45 -16.69
CA ASP A 719 19.09 -21.28 -15.82
C ASP A 719 17.93 -21.36 -14.81
N ARG A 720 18.22 -20.97 -13.58
CA ARG A 720 17.30 -21.08 -12.44
C ARG A 720 16.04 -20.24 -12.61
N ASP A 721 16.14 -19.06 -13.21
CA ASP A 721 14.96 -18.19 -13.41
C ASP A 721 14.06 -18.81 -14.49
N ASP A 722 14.64 -19.42 -15.53
CA ASP A 722 13.87 -20.12 -16.59
C ASP A 722 13.16 -21.36 -16.03
N GLY A 723 13.88 -22.17 -15.25
CA GLY A 723 13.31 -23.32 -14.56
C GLY A 723 12.19 -22.94 -13.58
N GLY A 724 12.30 -21.75 -12.96
CA GLY A 724 11.26 -21.22 -12.09
C GLY A 724 9.94 -20.96 -12.83
N VAL A 725 10.01 -20.41 -14.04
CA VAL A 725 8.83 -20.19 -14.90
C VAL A 725 8.18 -21.52 -15.31
N ALA A 726 8.99 -22.45 -15.82
CA ALA A 726 8.52 -23.77 -16.21
C ALA A 726 7.92 -24.54 -15.02
N GLY A 727 8.52 -24.42 -13.83
CA GLY A 727 8.02 -25.03 -12.60
C GLY A 727 6.69 -24.46 -12.10
N ILE A 728 6.47 -23.15 -12.24
CA ILE A 728 5.17 -22.52 -11.91
C ILE A 728 4.08 -23.08 -12.84
N MET A 729 4.35 -23.10 -14.14
CA MET A 729 3.41 -23.60 -15.13
C MET A 729 3.14 -25.10 -14.98
N LYS A 730 4.18 -25.91 -14.74
CA LYS A 730 4.03 -27.34 -14.41
C LYS A 730 3.11 -27.52 -13.20
N THR A 731 3.26 -26.70 -12.17
CA THR A 731 2.45 -26.80 -10.94
C THR A 731 0.99 -26.41 -11.19
N PHE A 732 0.76 -25.39 -12.02
CA PHE A 732 -0.58 -24.99 -12.47
C PHE A 732 -1.28 -26.14 -13.23
N PHE A 733 -0.61 -26.73 -14.23
CA PHE A 733 -1.12 -27.88 -14.98
C PHE A 733 -1.23 -29.16 -14.13
N ALA A 734 -0.29 -29.44 -13.23
CA ALA A 734 -0.37 -30.62 -12.37
C ALA A 734 -1.64 -30.60 -11.49
N ARG A 735 -2.07 -29.41 -11.05
CA ARG A 735 -3.32 -29.24 -10.29
C ARG A 735 -4.57 -29.47 -11.14
N PHE A 736 -4.53 -29.15 -12.43
CA PHE A 736 -5.55 -29.54 -13.40
C PHE A 736 -5.72 -31.07 -13.39
N THR A 737 -4.63 -31.81 -13.59
CA THR A 737 -4.65 -33.29 -13.64
C THR A 737 -5.00 -33.98 -12.32
N ARG A 738 -4.53 -33.47 -11.16
CA ARG A 738 -4.76 -34.14 -9.85
C ARG A 738 -6.20 -34.01 -9.34
N ARG A 739 -6.90 -32.91 -9.65
CA ARG A 739 -8.32 -32.75 -9.27
C ARG A 739 -9.23 -33.65 -10.10
N ARG A 740 -8.91 -33.87 -11.39
CA ARG A 740 -9.62 -34.82 -12.25
C ARG A 740 -9.57 -36.25 -11.72
N ARG A 741 -8.41 -36.72 -11.25
CA ARG A 741 -8.31 -38.05 -10.61
C ARG A 741 -9.21 -38.14 -9.39
N ARG A 742 -9.15 -37.16 -8.48
CA ARG A 742 -10.03 -37.16 -7.29
C ARG A 742 -11.52 -37.09 -7.62
N GLN A 743 -11.93 -36.38 -8.67
CA GLN A 743 -13.32 -36.33 -9.11
C GLN A 743 -13.77 -37.63 -9.80
N ALA A 744 -12.89 -38.26 -10.57
CA ALA A 744 -13.14 -39.59 -11.13
C ALA A 744 -13.23 -40.66 -10.04
N ASP A 745 -12.33 -40.62 -9.04
CA ASP A 745 -12.33 -41.54 -7.91
C ASP A 745 -13.60 -41.37 -7.02
N THR A 746 -14.16 -40.16 -6.92
CA THR A 746 -15.43 -39.93 -6.18
C THR A 746 -16.69 -40.21 -6.98
N ALA A 747 -16.62 -40.22 -8.31
CA ALA A 747 -17.72 -40.68 -9.17
C ALA A 747 -17.79 -42.21 -9.22
N TYR A 748 -16.63 -42.88 -9.14
CA TYR A 748 -16.56 -44.34 -9.06
C TYR A 748 -17.14 -44.90 -7.74
N ASP A 749 -16.98 -44.19 -6.63
CA ASP A 749 -17.56 -44.58 -5.32
C ASP A 749 -19.09 -44.35 -5.22
N THR A 750 -19.73 -43.68 -6.20
CA THR A 750 -21.18 -43.44 -6.19
C THR A 750 -21.98 -44.34 -7.14
N ASP A 751 -21.32 -45.09 -8.02
CA ASP A 751 -21.97 -45.96 -9.01
C ASP A 751 -22.03 -47.44 -8.57
N ASP A 752 -21.48 -47.79 -7.40
CA ASP A 752 -21.43 -49.17 -6.86
C ASP A 752 -22.45 -49.45 -5.71
N GLU A 753 -23.38 -48.53 -5.41
CA GLU A 753 -24.43 -48.71 -4.36
C GLU A 753 -25.87 -48.78 -4.91
N SER A 754 -26.11 -49.16 -6.17
CA SER A 754 -27.48 -49.26 -6.71
C SER A 754 -27.81 -50.50 -7.57
N SER A 755 -27.15 -51.63 -7.34
CA SER A 755 -27.63 -52.91 -7.89
C SER A 755 -27.55 -53.98 -6.80
N ASP A 756 -28.60 -54.08 -5.99
CA ASP A 756 -29.05 -55.31 -5.30
C ASP A 756 -30.34 -54.96 -4.53
N GLU A 757 -31.47 -54.87 -5.24
CA GLU A 757 -32.82 -54.99 -4.66
C GLU A 757 -33.82 -55.31 -5.80
N GLU A 758 -33.83 -56.56 -6.26
CA GLU A 758 -34.98 -57.22 -6.90
C GLU A 758 -34.84 -58.76 -6.72
N GLU A 759 -35.18 -59.25 -5.52
CA GLU A 759 -36.02 -60.45 -5.29
C GLU A 759 -36.57 -60.46 -3.86
#